data_AF-A0AAU1NAM7-F1
#
_entry.id   AF-A0AAU1NAM7-F1
#
_cell.length_a   1.000
_cell.length_b   1.000
_cell.length_c   1.000
_cell.angle_alpha   90.00
_cell.angle_beta   90.00
_cell.angle_gamma   90.00
#
_symmetry.space_group_name_H-M   'P 1'
#
loop_
_entity.id
_entity.type
_entity.pdbx_description
1 polymer ?
#
loop_
_entity_poly.entity_id
_entity_poly.type
_entity_poly.pdbx_seq_one_letter_code
_entity_poly.pdbx_strand_id
1 'polypeptide(L)'
;MTTDLATLTTAVDRWDGMAKEFGKRETEYKRDVHGITPGPPSPATWTGLSADAAGKRFDVTLHEFQNAQTEAKAIASLLRDAHAQFTTLRGHLKSEREAAVKAGIKVSERGLVAYDEECAAASESGSAMHDPGSRAEVHRAVESWQARIDKAVRAVGDADTGVEIALSAAVFDSDLTDGTGNGFNARAKGDIEQYEVAVAKKSARELADGERLTPSQLAELKRSFRDNCHDPAFSRTLLDSLGPSGTIRLTNNLGDLAHVTDTRRAADCTSLETGLANSLATATKDPDSQWYKDWRTEMRKAGVARYNTDFQAARLDKVHGYQSLVTLMQHGDGYGRDYLEDLGDDMIKAEKKNPDIWDLKGEYSGNQDGWFANDPVDGVLGIMSHEPATAAHYLKDDDRMKYLMHERDWKITLHTEETPKATVYTPSLDTDTRAGFAAALQAGATGLDPSDPNAKYVEHSTDNNKVFKSSLKYLAEEGDKFPAPLREPMAKILVNHGDTVHAAAGAIDMNEAPLEQDQLYEVVKQVSKDQGSYAALNSGVNHAIVADIHEPHQKYPHDSLIQAGRTVGFLEQARVESAGDPKTAEFKHKWVVDQAIGYIPVGGDEIQAGVDYVTDRWLADEQKKLDDKAADKNIAHYRDRNEQLTAIAEQWRKVHGTEDDSAYGSQNEINQAATAGVDSARGVSGENNQ
;
A
#
# COMPACT_ATOMS: atom_id res chain seq x y z
N MET A 1 -5.90 24.51 -25.54
CA MET A 1 -7.30 24.05 -25.39
C MET A 1 -8.26 25.22 -25.54
N THR A 2 -8.93 25.33 -26.69
CA THR A 2 -9.86 26.42 -27.04
C THR A 2 -11.31 25.95 -27.17
N THR A 3 -11.60 24.66 -26.93
CA THR A 3 -12.95 24.09 -27.02
C THR A 3 -13.91 24.76 -26.04
N ASP A 4 -15.02 25.27 -26.56
CA ASP A 4 -16.08 25.90 -25.79
C ASP A 4 -17.09 24.86 -25.27
N LEU A 5 -16.94 24.49 -24.00
CA LEU A 5 -17.85 23.55 -23.33
C LEU A 5 -19.25 24.14 -23.09
N ALA A 6 -19.45 25.47 -23.19
CA ALA A 6 -20.77 26.06 -23.01
C ALA A 6 -21.77 25.60 -24.08
N THR A 7 -21.28 25.13 -25.23
CA THR A 7 -22.10 24.51 -26.28
C THR A 7 -22.86 23.28 -25.78
N LEU A 8 -22.29 22.49 -24.86
CA LEU A 8 -22.97 21.35 -24.22
C LEU A 8 -24.17 21.83 -23.39
N THR A 9 -23.99 22.88 -22.58
CA THR A 9 -25.11 23.44 -21.78
C THR A 9 -26.24 23.98 -22.65
N THR A 10 -25.91 24.58 -23.79
CA THR A 10 -26.92 25.01 -24.77
C THR A 10 -27.67 23.83 -25.38
N ALA A 11 -26.98 22.71 -25.65
CA ALA A 11 -27.62 21.49 -26.13
C ALA A 11 -28.52 20.85 -25.05
N VAL A 12 -28.08 20.83 -23.80
CA VAL A 12 -28.87 20.38 -22.63
C VAL A 12 -30.21 21.13 -22.58
N ASP A 13 -30.19 22.47 -22.63
CA ASP A 13 -31.41 23.28 -22.58
C ASP A 13 -32.38 22.95 -23.73
N ARG A 14 -31.86 22.64 -24.92
CA ARG A 14 -32.68 22.24 -26.08
C ARG A 14 -33.30 20.87 -25.90
N TRP A 15 -32.57 19.88 -25.40
CA TRP A 15 -33.09 18.54 -25.12
C TRP A 15 -34.14 18.56 -24.00
N ASP A 16 -33.90 19.33 -22.94
CA ASP A 16 -34.91 19.56 -21.88
C ASP A 16 -36.14 20.29 -22.44
N GLY A 17 -35.95 21.24 -23.36
CA GLY A 17 -37.02 21.88 -24.10
C GLY A 17 -37.83 20.89 -24.92
N MET A 18 -37.17 19.99 -25.63
CA MET A 18 -37.83 18.96 -26.44
C MET A 18 -38.63 17.98 -25.60
N ALA A 19 -38.11 17.54 -24.44
CA ALA A 19 -38.87 16.73 -23.49
C ALA A 19 -40.16 17.44 -23.03
N LYS A 20 -40.11 18.75 -22.77
CA LYS A 20 -41.31 19.53 -22.42
C LYS A 20 -42.31 19.60 -23.56
N GLU A 21 -41.85 19.77 -24.80
CA GLU A 21 -42.75 19.76 -25.96
C GLU A 21 -43.39 18.40 -26.18
N PHE A 22 -42.65 17.29 -26.04
CA PHE A 22 -43.24 15.95 -26.09
C PHE A 22 -44.28 15.73 -24.98
N GLY A 23 -44.06 16.24 -23.76
CA GLY A 23 -45.06 16.18 -22.69
C GLY A 23 -46.35 16.95 -22.99
N LYS A 24 -46.25 18.09 -23.70
CA LYS A 24 -47.44 18.79 -24.21
C LYS A 24 -48.17 17.96 -25.25
N ARG A 25 -47.44 17.36 -26.21
CA ARG A 25 -48.03 16.50 -27.25
C ARG A 25 -48.64 15.24 -26.67
N GLU A 26 -48.03 14.62 -25.66
CA GLU A 26 -48.60 13.51 -24.91
C GLU A 26 -49.96 13.90 -24.32
N THR A 27 -50.03 15.06 -23.65
CA THR A 27 -51.26 15.56 -23.02
C THR A 27 -52.36 15.81 -24.03
N GLU A 28 -52.03 16.47 -25.15
CA GLU A 28 -52.95 16.73 -26.26
C GLU A 28 -53.43 15.43 -26.90
N TYR A 29 -52.51 14.51 -27.21
CA TYR A 29 -52.83 13.22 -27.83
C TYR A 29 -53.70 12.36 -26.91
N LYS A 30 -53.39 12.32 -25.62
CA LYS A 30 -54.17 11.62 -24.61
C LYS A 30 -55.61 12.12 -24.55
N ARG A 31 -55.80 13.44 -24.60
CA ARG A 31 -57.11 14.08 -24.54
C ARG A 31 -57.91 13.90 -25.83
N ASP A 32 -57.30 14.18 -26.98
CA ASP A 32 -58.02 14.39 -28.23
C ASP A 32 -58.07 13.14 -29.13
N VAL A 33 -57.13 12.20 -28.96
CA VAL A 33 -57.01 11.01 -29.82
C VAL A 33 -57.16 9.73 -29.02
N HIS A 34 -56.37 9.52 -27.96
CA HIS A 34 -56.46 8.31 -27.14
C HIS A 34 -57.80 8.25 -26.39
N GLY A 35 -58.23 9.36 -25.79
CA GLY A 35 -59.45 9.44 -24.98
C GLY A 35 -60.77 9.22 -25.73
N ILE A 36 -60.75 9.07 -27.06
CA ILE A 36 -61.96 8.75 -27.84
C ILE A 36 -62.24 7.24 -27.89
N THR A 37 -61.28 6.38 -27.53
CA THR A 37 -61.42 4.92 -27.43
C THR A 37 -61.36 4.48 -25.96
N PRO A 38 -62.14 3.44 -25.61
CA PRO A 38 -63.33 3.61 -24.79
C PRO A 38 -63.08 4.13 -23.36
N GLY A 39 -63.76 5.23 -23.03
CA GLY A 39 -64.11 5.62 -21.65
C GLY A 39 -65.47 5.06 -21.22
N PRO A 40 -66.01 5.44 -20.04
CA PRO A 40 -67.29 4.94 -19.52
C PRO A 40 -68.44 5.05 -20.54
N PRO A 41 -69.40 4.11 -20.53
CA PRO A 41 -70.46 4.07 -21.53
C PRO A 41 -71.31 5.35 -21.52
N SER A 42 -71.33 6.04 -22.65
CA SER A 42 -72.26 7.14 -22.95
C SER A 42 -72.76 7.01 -24.39
N PRO A 43 -73.91 7.62 -24.76
CA PRO A 43 -74.45 7.58 -26.12
C PRO A 43 -73.52 8.17 -27.19
N ALA A 44 -72.51 8.96 -26.79
CA ALA A 44 -71.53 9.60 -27.67
C ALA A 44 -70.17 8.87 -27.68
N THR A 45 -70.01 7.79 -26.92
CA THR A 45 -68.72 7.07 -26.79
C THR A 45 -68.54 6.08 -27.93
N TRP A 46 -67.41 6.14 -28.63
CA TRP A 46 -67.05 5.13 -29.62
C TRP A 46 -66.70 3.81 -28.91
N THR A 47 -67.45 2.76 -29.22
CA THR A 47 -67.35 1.45 -28.57
C THR A 47 -67.41 0.30 -29.59
N GLY A 48 -66.97 -0.89 -29.18
CA GLY A 48 -66.96 -2.11 -30.01
C GLY A 48 -65.58 -2.45 -30.57
N LEU A 49 -65.48 -3.55 -31.33
CA LEU A 49 -64.21 -4.14 -31.78
C LEU A 49 -63.30 -3.16 -32.55
N SER A 50 -63.89 -2.22 -33.31
CA SER A 50 -63.11 -1.19 -34.02
C SER A 50 -62.50 -0.15 -33.07
N ALA A 51 -63.22 0.22 -32.01
CA ALA A 51 -62.71 1.10 -30.97
C ALA A 51 -61.60 0.41 -30.16
N ASP A 52 -61.77 -0.88 -29.83
CA ASP A 52 -60.74 -1.67 -29.13
C ASP A 52 -59.45 -1.81 -29.95
N ALA A 53 -59.58 -2.09 -31.24
CA ALA A 53 -58.43 -2.20 -32.15
C ALA A 53 -57.71 -0.86 -32.33
N ALA A 54 -58.46 0.24 -32.40
CA ALA A 54 -57.89 1.59 -32.48
C ALA A 54 -57.22 2.00 -31.15
N GLY A 55 -57.85 1.72 -30.01
CA GLY A 55 -57.30 1.98 -28.68
C GLY A 55 -55.92 1.37 -28.49
N LYS A 56 -55.74 0.10 -28.86
CA LYS A 56 -54.41 -0.54 -28.80
C LYS A 56 -53.35 0.17 -29.65
N ARG A 57 -53.72 0.75 -30.80
CA ARG A 57 -52.77 1.52 -31.63
C ARG A 57 -52.50 2.90 -31.05
N PHE A 58 -53.50 3.53 -30.47
CA PHE A 58 -53.36 4.81 -29.78
C PHE A 58 -52.52 4.67 -28.51
N ASP A 59 -52.65 3.55 -27.79
CA ASP A 59 -51.79 3.21 -26.64
C ASP A 59 -50.31 3.23 -27.05
N VAL A 60 -49.96 2.54 -28.14
CA VAL A 60 -48.58 2.51 -28.65
C VAL A 60 -48.07 3.93 -28.96
N THR A 61 -48.87 4.75 -29.66
CA THR A 61 -48.47 6.14 -29.96
C THR A 61 -48.35 7.00 -28.71
N LEU A 62 -49.22 6.79 -27.72
CA LEU A 62 -49.17 7.49 -26.44
C LEU A 62 -47.89 7.11 -25.67
N HIS A 63 -47.54 5.83 -25.63
CA HIS A 63 -46.28 5.36 -25.06
C HIS A 63 -45.08 5.96 -25.79
N GLU A 64 -45.11 6.08 -27.12
CA GLU A 64 -44.01 6.71 -27.86
C GLU A 64 -43.79 8.18 -27.48
N PHE A 65 -44.84 8.94 -27.15
CA PHE A 65 -44.66 10.28 -26.59
C PHE A 65 -44.03 10.28 -25.19
N GLN A 66 -44.28 9.24 -24.38
CA GLN A 66 -43.68 9.08 -23.06
C GLN A 66 -42.22 8.63 -23.17
N ASN A 67 -41.95 7.67 -24.04
CA ASN A 67 -40.63 7.16 -24.36
C ASN A 67 -39.74 8.29 -24.90
N ALA A 68 -40.25 9.13 -25.81
CA ALA A 68 -39.55 10.30 -26.33
C ALA A 68 -39.16 11.30 -25.23
N GLN A 69 -40.01 11.47 -24.21
CA GLN A 69 -39.68 12.31 -23.06
C GLN A 69 -38.57 11.69 -22.21
N THR A 70 -38.62 10.38 -21.97
CA THR A 70 -37.59 9.65 -21.22
C THR A 70 -36.25 9.75 -21.91
N GLU A 71 -36.21 9.43 -23.21
CA GLU A 71 -34.99 9.53 -24.02
C GLU A 71 -34.45 10.97 -24.05
N ALA A 72 -35.29 11.98 -24.31
CA ALA A 72 -34.84 13.36 -24.36
C ALA A 72 -34.26 13.85 -23.01
N LYS A 73 -34.87 13.46 -21.88
CA LYS A 73 -34.35 13.76 -20.54
C LYS A 73 -33.04 13.03 -20.24
N ALA A 74 -32.92 11.78 -20.69
CA ALA A 74 -31.70 11.00 -20.56
C ALA A 74 -30.56 11.66 -21.32
N ILE A 75 -30.75 12.03 -22.59
CA ILE A 75 -29.74 12.75 -23.40
C ILE A 75 -29.35 14.08 -22.75
N ALA A 76 -30.32 14.86 -22.27
CA ALA A 76 -30.03 16.10 -21.55
C ALA A 76 -29.18 15.86 -20.29
N SER A 77 -29.42 14.76 -19.57
CA SER A 77 -28.66 14.40 -18.37
C SER A 77 -27.25 13.94 -18.70
N LEU A 78 -27.07 13.10 -19.73
CA LEU A 78 -25.76 12.65 -20.22
C LEU A 78 -24.90 13.83 -20.69
N LEU A 79 -25.47 14.79 -21.42
CA LEU A 79 -24.73 15.99 -21.85
C LEU A 79 -24.34 16.91 -20.68
N ARG A 80 -25.15 16.94 -19.61
CA ARG A 80 -24.86 17.68 -18.39
C ARG A 80 -23.73 17.03 -17.60
N ASP A 81 -23.75 15.71 -17.53
CA ASP A 81 -22.69 14.89 -16.93
C ASP A 81 -21.37 15.07 -17.71
N ALA A 82 -21.39 14.89 -19.03
CA ALA A 82 -20.27 15.15 -19.92
C ALA A 82 -19.66 16.56 -19.71
N HIS A 83 -20.51 17.59 -19.59
CA HIS A 83 -20.03 18.95 -19.30
C HIS A 83 -19.31 19.03 -17.95
N ALA A 84 -19.83 18.40 -16.90
CA ALA A 84 -19.20 18.36 -15.58
C ALA A 84 -17.84 17.64 -15.63
N GLN A 85 -17.79 16.45 -16.23
CA GLN A 85 -16.56 15.67 -16.38
C GLN A 85 -15.50 16.42 -17.18
N PHE A 86 -15.83 16.92 -18.36
CA PHE A 86 -14.88 17.69 -19.18
C PHE A 86 -14.41 18.98 -18.52
N THR A 87 -15.26 19.63 -17.71
CA THR A 87 -14.86 20.81 -16.95
C THR A 87 -13.80 20.47 -15.91
N THR A 88 -14.04 19.40 -15.14
CA THR A 88 -13.10 18.89 -14.12
C THR A 88 -11.78 18.44 -14.75
N LEU A 89 -11.83 17.59 -15.78
CA LEU A 89 -10.65 17.06 -16.45
C LEU A 89 -9.82 18.15 -17.13
N ARG A 90 -10.48 19.13 -17.78
CA ARG A 90 -9.81 20.32 -18.33
C ARG A 90 -9.14 21.15 -17.24
N GLY A 91 -9.76 21.26 -16.06
CA GLY A 91 -9.17 21.90 -14.89
C GLY A 91 -7.92 21.18 -14.41
N HIS A 92 -8.00 19.85 -14.26
CA HIS A 92 -6.88 19.02 -13.85
C HIS A 92 -5.69 19.12 -14.82
N LEU A 93 -5.91 18.98 -16.13
CA LEU A 93 -4.84 19.11 -17.13
C LEU A 93 -4.16 20.50 -17.10
N LYS A 94 -4.92 21.57 -16.85
CA LYS A 94 -4.33 22.91 -16.65
C LYS A 94 -3.44 22.96 -15.42
N SER A 95 -3.92 22.41 -14.30
CA SER A 95 -3.17 22.34 -13.04
C SER A 95 -1.87 21.55 -13.19
N GLU A 96 -1.92 20.38 -13.84
CA GLU A 96 -0.74 19.56 -14.13
C GLU A 96 0.28 20.30 -14.99
N ARG A 97 -0.19 21.00 -16.04
CA ARG A 97 0.67 21.85 -16.88
C ARG A 97 1.30 22.99 -16.08
N GLU A 98 0.55 23.67 -15.23
CA GLU A 98 1.08 24.75 -14.39
C GLU A 98 2.11 24.24 -13.38
N ALA A 99 1.88 23.05 -12.81
CA ALA A 99 2.81 22.40 -11.90
C ALA A 99 4.12 22.02 -12.62
N ALA A 100 4.03 21.50 -13.85
CA ALA A 100 5.22 21.23 -14.67
C ALA A 100 6.02 22.52 -14.93
N VAL A 101 5.35 23.59 -15.37
CA VAL A 101 6.02 24.89 -15.62
C VAL A 101 6.70 25.44 -14.36
N LYS A 102 6.06 25.33 -13.19
CA LYS A 102 6.67 25.71 -11.90
C LYS A 102 7.90 24.85 -11.54
N ALA A 103 7.95 23.61 -12.01
CA ALA A 103 9.08 22.71 -11.81
C ALA A 103 10.21 22.90 -12.84
N GLY A 104 10.20 23.99 -13.63
CA GLY A 104 11.22 24.26 -14.65
C GLY A 104 11.07 23.41 -15.91
N ILE A 105 9.84 22.95 -16.19
CA ILE A 105 9.53 22.05 -17.30
C ILE A 105 8.65 22.76 -18.32
N LYS A 106 9.10 22.77 -19.58
CA LYS A 106 8.37 23.31 -20.72
C LYS A 106 7.42 22.27 -21.29
N VAL A 107 6.16 22.65 -21.49
CA VAL A 107 5.13 21.80 -22.12
C VAL A 107 4.71 22.42 -23.46
N SER A 108 4.94 21.70 -24.55
CA SER A 108 4.54 22.12 -25.90
C SER A 108 3.03 22.06 -26.12
N GLU A 109 2.55 22.67 -27.21
CA GLU A 109 1.13 22.60 -27.60
C GLU A 109 0.65 21.17 -27.90
N ARG A 110 1.56 20.26 -28.24
CA ARG A 110 1.28 18.84 -28.48
C ARG A 110 1.35 17.98 -27.21
N GLY A 111 1.58 18.60 -26.05
CA GLY A 111 1.75 17.89 -24.78
C GLY A 111 3.12 17.25 -24.58
N LEU A 112 4.08 17.47 -25.49
CA LEU A 112 5.46 17.03 -25.29
C LEU A 112 6.16 17.89 -24.26
N VAL A 113 6.81 17.22 -23.33
CA VAL A 113 7.50 17.80 -22.17
C VAL A 113 9.01 17.84 -22.43
N ALA A 114 9.65 18.96 -22.08
CA ALA A 114 11.08 19.14 -22.15
C ALA A 114 11.57 19.99 -20.97
N TYR A 115 12.83 19.82 -20.57
CA TYR A 115 13.42 20.68 -19.56
C TYR A 115 13.57 22.12 -20.09
N ASP A 116 13.27 23.11 -19.24
CA ASP A 116 13.38 24.52 -19.60
C ASP A 116 14.76 25.07 -19.21
N GLU A 117 15.72 24.93 -20.11
CA GLU A 117 17.10 25.41 -19.91
C GLU A 117 17.17 26.93 -19.67
N GLU A 118 16.27 27.71 -20.27
CA GLU A 118 16.22 29.18 -20.15
C GLU A 118 15.70 29.60 -18.77
N CYS A 119 14.71 28.87 -18.23
CA CYS A 119 14.18 29.11 -16.89
C CYS A 119 15.16 28.66 -15.79
N ALA A 120 15.86 27.54 -16.02
CA ALA A 120 16.89 27.03 -15.12
C ALA A 120 18.08 28.00 -14.97
N ALA A 121 18.51 28.63 -16.07
CA ALA A 121 19.58 29.63 -16.08
C ALA A 121 19.22 30.93 -15.32
N ALA A 122 17.92 31.17 -15.06
CA ALA A 122 17.42 32.32 -14.31
C ALA A 122 17.20 32.03 -12.80
N SER A 123 17.44 30.80 -12.34
CA SER A 123 17.32 30.38 -10.93
C SER A 123 18.70 30.09 -10.31
N GLU A 124 18.87 30.30 -8.99
CA GLU A 124 20.14 30.02 -8.27
C GLU A 124 20.56 28.53 -8.34
N SER A 125 19.68 27.63 -8.79
CA SER A 125 19.91 26.19 -8.92
C SER A 125 20.69 25.77 -10.20
N GLY A 126 20.95 26.68 -11.14
CA GLY A 126 21.54 26.37 -12.45
C GLY A 126 23.01 25.89 -12.44
N SER A 127 23.77 26.11 -11.36
CA SER A 127 25.19 25.70 -11.27
C SER A 127 25.42 24.23 -10.95
N ALA A 128 24.42 23.49 -10.46
CA ALA A 128 24.55 22.07 -10.11
C ALA A 128 24.59 21.13 -11.35
N MET A 129 24.40 21.68 -12.55
CA MET A 129 23.95 20.92 -13.73
C MET A 129 25.06 20.45 -14.70
N HIS A 130 26.33 20.71 -14.39
CA HIS A 130 27.47 20.24 -15.20
C HIS A 130 28.01 18.87 -14.78
N ASP A 131 27.37 18.23 -13.80
CA ASP A 131 27.70 16.88 -13.34
C ASP A 131 26.93 15.81 -14.14
N PRO A 132 27.56 14.71 -14.59
CA PRO A 132 26.85 13.59 -15.22
C PRO A 132 25.66 13.03 -14.43
N GLY A 133 25.66 13.12 -13.09
CA GLY A 133 24.55 12.70 -12.24
C GLY A 133 23.27 13.52 -12.42
N SER A 134 23.40 14.83 -12.62
CA SER A 134 22.25 15.75 -12.79
C SER A 134 21.45 15.50 -14.08
N ARG A 135 22.09 14.95 -15.13
CA ARG A 135 21.39 14.66 -16.41
C ARG A 135 20.43 13.47 -16.31
N ALA A 136 20.79 12.44 -15.55
CA ALA A 136 19.92 11.28 -15.34
C ALA A 136 18.69 11.65 -14.48
N GLU A 137 18.87 12.54 -13.50
CA GLU A 137 17.78 13.10 -12.69
C GLU A 137 16.84 13.97 -13.52
N VAL A 138 17.37 14.84 -14.38
CA VAL A 138 16.57 15.67 -15.28
C VAL A 138 15.80 14.82 -16.27
N HIS A 139 16.40 13.76 -16.81
CA HIS A 139 15.70 12.84 -17.69
C HIS A 139 14.52 12.15 -16.97
N ARG A 140 14.76 11.59 -15.77
CA ARG A 140 13.70 10.99 -14.94
C ARG A 140 12.60 11.98 -14.61
N ALA A 141 12.94 13.24 -14.31
CA ALA A 141 11.97 14.28 -14.06
C ALA A 141 11.13 14.58 -15.30
N VAL A 142 11.75 14.72 -16.48
CA VAL A 142 11.04 14.93 -17.75
C VAL A 142 10.10 13.76 -18.08
N GLU A 143 10.56 12.52 -17.92
CA GLU A 143 9.73 11.32 -18.14
C GLU A 143 8.53 11.27 -17.18
N SER A 144 8.75 11.57 -15.90
CA SER A 144 7.69 11.64 -14.89
C SER A 144 6.63 12.70 -15.26
N TRP A 145 7.06 13.89 -15.67
CA TRP A 145 6.13 14.94 -16.10
C TRP A 145 5.41 14.61 -17.41
N GLN A 146 6.09 13.97 -18.37
CA GLN A 146 5.46 13.48 -19.59
C GLN A 146 4.33 12.49 -19.25
N ALA A 147 4.61 11.51 -18.38
CA ALA A 147 3.62 10.54 -17.95
C ALA A 147 2.41 11.18 -17.25
N ARG A 148 2.63 12.21 -16.41
CA ARG A 148 1.54 12.97 -15.76
C ARG A 148 0.64 13.69 -16.77
N ILE A 149 1.24 14.39 -17.74
CA ILE A 149 0.49 15.09 -18.78
C ILE A 149 -0.25 14.09 -19.69
N ASP A 150 0.39 12.99 -20.10
CA ASP A 150 -0.23 11.95 -20.92
C ASP A 150 -1.41 11.30 -20.20
N LYS A 151 -1.29 11.05 -18.88
CA LYS A 151 -2.39 10.54 -18.05
C LYS A 151 -3.58 11.51 -18.04
N ALA A 152 -3.32 12.81 -17.82
CA ALA A 152 -4.37 13.82 -17.80
C ALA A 152 -5.06 13.99 -19.18
N VAL A 153 -4.31 13.92 -20.28
CA VAL A 153 -4.87 13.94 -21.64
C VAL A 153 -5.67 12.67 -21.92
N ARG A 154 -5.16 11.50 -21.53
CA ARG A 154 -5.84 10.22 -21.68
C ARG A 154 -7.16 10.18 -20.94
N ALA A 155 -7.22 10.73 -19.72
CA ALA A 155 -8.47 10.80 -18.97
C ALA A 155 -9.57 11.60 -19.72
N VAL A 156 -9.19 12.67 -20.44
CA VAL A 156 -10.15 13.40 -21.30
C VAL A 156 -10.65 12.52 -22.45
N GLY A 157 -9.77 11.73 -23.08
CA GLY A 157 -10.15 10.83 -24.16
C GLY A 157 -10.97 9.61 -23.70
N ASP A 158 -10.66 9.08 -22.51
CA ASP A 158 -11.40 7.99 -21.88
C ASP A 158 -12.85 8.46 -21.59
N ALA A 159 -13.03 9.65 -21.00
CA ALA A 159 -14.35 10.25 -20.75
C ALA A 159 -15.13 10.57 -22.04
N ASP A 160 -14.46 11.09 -23.08
CA ASP A 160 -15.10 11.37 -24.39
C ASP A 160 -15.66 10.10 -25.04
N THR A 161 -14.91 9.00 -24.96
CA THR A 161 -15.37 7.68 -25.41
C THR A 161 -16.56 7.19 -24.58
N GLY A 162 -16.54 7.42 -23.26
CA GLY A 162 -17.66 7.11 -22.36
C GLY A 162 -18.95 7.83 -22.75
N VAL A 163 -18.84 9.13 -23.06
CA VAL A 163 -19.94 9.95 -23.57
C VAL A 163 -20.47 9.41 -24.90
N GLU A 164 -19.59 9.02 -25.83
CA GLU A 164 -20.00 8.41 -27.11
C GLU A 164 -20.81 7.12 -26.91
N ILE A 165 -20.32 6.24 -26.03
CA ILE A 165 -20.99 4.98 -25.68
C ILE A 165 -22.38 5.26 -25.07
N ALA A 166 -22.45 6.16 -24.10
CA ALA A 166 -23.69 6.48 -23.40
C ALA A 166 -24.72 7.10 -24.35
N LEU A 167 -24.32 8.07 -25.19
CA LEU A 167 -25.23 8.70 -26.16
C LEU A 167 -25.72 7.69 -27.21
N SER A 168 -24.84 6.84 -27.72
CA SER A 168 -25.20 5.81 -28.71
C SER A 168 -26.16 4.78 -28.14
N ALA A 169 -25.97 4.38 -26.88
CA ALA A 169 -26.85 3.44 -26.19
C ALA A 169 -28.18 4.07 -25.76
N ALA A 170 -28.19 5.35 -25.39
CA ALA A 170 -29.39 6.05 -24.95
C ALA A 170 -30.46 6.16 -26.04
N VAL A 171 -30.06 6.22 -27.31
CA VAL A 171 -30.99 6.31 -28.45
C VAL A 171 -31.37 4.94 -29.03
N PHE A 172 -30.85 3.84 -28.47
CA PHE A 172 -31.14 2.50 -28.95
C PHE A 172 -32.37 1.92 -28.24
N ASP A 173 -33.49 1.85 -28.96
CA ASP A 173 -34.67 1.12 -28.52
C ASP A 173 -34.43 -0.40 -28.56
N SER A 174 -34.46 -1.00 -27.37
CA SER A 174 -34.27 -2.44 -27.17
C SER A 174 -35.55 -3.18 -26.81
N ASP A 175 -36.68 -2.48 -26.64
CA ASP A 175 -37.94 -3.07 -26.20
C ASP A 175 -38.82 -3.47 -27.40
N LEU A 176 -38.55 -4.64 -27.96
CA LEU A 176 -39.33 -5.19 -29.07
C LEU A 176 -40.80 -5.53 -28.71
N THR A 177 -41.23 -5.28 -27.46
CA THR A 177 -42.56 -5.64 -26.96
C THR A 177 -43.50 -4.45 -26.74
N ASP A 178 -43.02 -3.21 -26.92
CA ASP A 178 -43.82 -2.00 -26.68
C ASP A 178 -44.77 -1.61 -27.83
N GLY A 179 -44.71 -2.36 -28.94
CA GLY A 179 -45.56 -2.18 -30.10
C GLY A 179 -44.95 -1.35 -31.22
N THR A 180 -43.73 -0.84 -31.03
CA THR A 180 -42.89 -0.21 -32.04
C THR A 180 -41.62 -1.02 -32.31
N GLY A 181 -41.06 -0.86 -33.50
CA GLY A 181 -39.74 -1.40 -33.83
C GLY A 181 -38.84 -0.23 -34.22
N ASN A 182 -37.79 0.01 -33.43
CA ASN A 182 -36.97 1.22 -33.50
C ASN A 182 -37.75 2.50 -33.13
N GLY A 183 -38.52 2.44 -32.03
CA GLY A 183 -39.18 3.60 -31.43
C GLY A 183 -38.21 4.44 -30.58
N PHE A 184 -38.76 5.22 -29.66
CA PHE A 184 -37.95 5.92 -28.64
C PHE A 184 -37.57 4.99 -27.49
N ASN A 185 -36.37 5.18 -26.93
CA ASN A 185 -35.88 4.34 -25.85
C ASN A 185 -36.54 4.67 -24.51
N ALA A 186 -37.53 3.85 -24.14
CA ALA A 186 -38.24 3.92 -22.85
C ALA A 186 -37.34 3.70 -21.62
N ARG A 187 -36.14 3.14 -21.80
CA ARG A 187 -35.21 2.72 -20.74
C ARG A 187 -33.90 3.51 -20.75
N ALA A 188 -33.86 4.62 -21.49
CA ALA A 188 -32.72 5.50 -21.52
C ALA A 188 -32.38 6.01 -20.10
N LYS A 189 -31.12 5.83 -19.72
CA LYS A 189 -30.53 6.28 -18.46
C LYS A 189 -29.80 7.61 -18.66
N GLY A 190 -29.80 8.44 -17.62
CA GLY A 190 -29.23 9.79 -17.65
C GLY A 190 -27.84 9.93 -17.03
N ASP A 191 -27.12 8.82 -16.91
CA ASP A 191 -25.85 8.67 -16.16
C ASP A 191 -24.92 7.83 -17.04
N ILE A 192 -23.71 8.35 -17.31
CA ILE A 192 -22.75 7.77 -18.26
C ILE A 192 -22.26 6.43 -17.73
N GLU A 193 -21.89 6.38 -16.45
CA GLU A 193 -21.28 5.25 -15.77
C GLU A 193 -22.22 4.03 -15.77
N GLN A 194 -23.54 4.24 -15.76
CA GLN A 194 -24.50 3.15 -15.88
C GLN A 194 -24.50 2.42 -17.24
N TYR A 195 -24.03 3.06 -18.31
CA TYR A 195 -23.81 2.41 -19.61
C TYR A 195 -22.45 1.74 -19.67
N GLU A 196 -21.42 2.41 -19.17
CA GLU A 196 -20.06 1.86 -19.12
C GLU A 196 -20.00 0.59 -18.29
N VAL A 197 -20.64 0.58 -17.11
CA VAL A 197 -20.69 -0.61 -16.27
C VAL A 197 -21.44 -1.76 -16.95
N ALA A 198 -22.43 -1.48 -17.81
CA ALA A 198 -23.14 -2.54 -18.53
C ALA A 198 -22.20 -3.27 -19.52
N VAL A 199 -21.34 -2.53 -20.20
CA VAL A 199 -20.31 -3.07 -21.10
C VAL A 199 -19.21 -3.78 -20.31
N ALA A 200 -18.69 -3.13 -19.27
CA ALA A 200 -17.61 -3.66 -18.44
C ALA A 200 -17.99 -4.99 -17.77
N LYS A 201 -19.21 -5.10 -17.23
CA LYS A 201 -19.72 -6.32 -16.60
C LYS A 201 -19.71 -7.52 -17.54
N LYS A 202 -20.12 -7.31 -18.79
CA LYS A 202 -20.15 -8.39 -19.78
C LYS A 202 -18.74 -8.92 -20.01
N SER A 203 -17.81 -8.03 -20.35
CA SER A 203 -16.40 -8.39 -20.58
C SER A 203 -15.74 -9.00 -19.34
N ALA A 204 -16.02 -8.49 -18.15
CA ALA A 204 -15.50 -9.02 -16.90
C ALA A 204 -16.02 -10.43 -16.61
N ARG A 205 -17.31 -10.71 -16.89
CA ARG A 205 -17.89 -12.05 -16.76
C ARG A 205 -17.32 -13.04 -17.77
N GLU A 206 -17.21 -12.63 -19.04
CA GLU A 206 -16.56 -13.44 -20.08
C GLU A 206 -15.15 -13.85 -19.63
N LEU A 207 -14.34 -12.91 -19.13
CA LEU A 207 -13.03 -13.23 -18.56
C LEU A 207 -13.10 -14.12 -17.33
N ALA A 208 -14.04 -13.88 -16.40
CA ALA A 208 -14.22 -14.70 -15.19
C ALA A 208 -14.62 -16.15 -15.51
N ASP A 209 -15.27 -16.37 -16.64
CA ASP A 209 -15.67 -17.69 -17.14
C ASP A 209 -14.58 -18.33 -18.04
N GLY A 210 -13.43 -17.66 -18.20
CA GLY A 210 -12.27 -18.15 -18.95
C GLY A 210 -12.33 -17.87 -20.46
N GLU A 211 -13.28 -17.05 -20.91
CA GLU A 211 -13.42 -16.67 -22.30
C GLU A 211 -12.38 -15.62 -22.73
N ARG A 212 -12.06 -15.60 -24.03
CA ARG A 212 -11.12 -14.63 -24.60
C ARG A 212 -11.86 -13.40 -25.10
N LEU A 213 -11.49 -12.23 -24.57
CA LEU A 213 -11.93 -10.96 -25.12
C LEU A 213 -11.26 -10.64 -26.45
N THR A 214 -12.02 -9.99 -27.33
CA THR A 214 -11.46 -9.32 -28.51
C THR A 214 -10.61 -8.10 -28.10
N PRO A 215 -9.70 -7.61 -28.97
CA PRO A 215 -8.90 -6.42 -28.66
C PRO A 215 -9.72 -5.18 -28.31
N SER A 216 -10.88 -4.99 -28.95
CA SER A 216 -11.78 -3.88 -28.65
C SER A 216 -12.46 -4.03 -27.29
N GLN A 217 -12.97 -5.22 -26.95
CA GLN A 217 -13.55 -5.49 -25.64
C GLN A 217 -12.54 -5.31 -24.51
N LEU A 218 -11.28 -5.72 -24.74
CA LEU A 218 -10.19 -5.54 -23.78
C LEU A 218 -9.86 -4.06 -23.58
N ALA A 219 -9.70 -3.31 -24.68
CA ALA A 219 -9.41 -1.88 -24.63
C ALA A 219 -10.52 -1.13 -23.89
N GLU A 220 -11.78 -1.49 -24.16
CA GLU A 220 -12.94 -0.90 -23.53
C GLU A 220 -13.05 -1.24 -22.03
N LEU A 221 -12.82 -2.49 -21.64
CA LEU A 221 -12.83 -2.87 -20.22
C LEU A 221 -11.75 -2.11 -19.44
N LYS A 222 -10.53 -2.01 -19.98
CA LYS A 222 -9.46 -1.23 -19.36
C LYS A 222 -9.80 0.26 -19.28
N ARG A 223 -10.46 0.80 -20.30
CA ARG A 223 -10.92 2.20 -20.31
C ARG A 223 -11.93 2.44 -19.20
N SER A 224 -12.99 1.61 -19.16
CA SER A 224 -14.03 1.66 -18.13
C SER A 224 -13.43 1.62 -16.72
N PHE A 225 -12.48 0.72 -16.44
CA PHE A 225 -11.81 0.67 -15.13
C PHE A 225 -10.99 1.91 -14.80
N ARG A 226 -10.29 2.52 -15.77
CA ARG A 226 -9.53 3.76 -15.54
C ARG A 226 -10.47 4.92 -15.24
N ASP A 227 -11.52 5.07 -16.04
CA ASP A 227 -12.47 6.18 -15.94
C ASP A 227 -13.26 6.13 -14.63
N ASN A 228 -13.63 4.92 -14.20
CA ASN A 228 -14.50 4.70 -13.05
C ASN A 228 -13.77 4.29 -11.77
N CYS A 229 -12.44 4.40 -11.70
CA CYS A 229 -11.65 3.89 -10.57
C CYS A 229 -12.04 4.48 -9.20
N HIS A 230 -12.76 5.61 -9.19
CA HIS A 230 -13.24 6.29 -7.99
C HIS A 230 -14.76 6.36 -7.89
N ASP A 231 -15.51 5.69 -8.78
CA ASP A 231 -16.97 5.69 -8.75
C ASP A 231 -17.54 4.49 -7.95
N PRO A 232 -18.19 4.72 -6.80
CA PRO A 232 -18.76 3.63 -6.00
C PRO A 232 -19.94 2.92 -6.67
N ALA A 233 -20.73 3.61 -7.48
CA ALA A 233 -21.89 3.02 -8.13
C ALA A 233 -21.44 2.02 -9.20
N PHE A 234 -20.53 2.42 -10.10
CA PHE A 234 -19.85 1.55 -11.06
C PHE A 234 -19.21 0.35 -10.36
N SER A 235 -18.39 0.61 -9.34
CA SER A 235 -17.59 -0.41 -8.67
C SER A 235 -18.46 -1.48 -7.99
N ARG A 236 -19.47 -1.07 -7.22
CA ARG A 236 -20.41 -2.00 -6.56
C ARG A 236 -21.25 -2.74 -7.59
N THR A 237 -21.70 -2.04 -8.62
CA THR A 237 -22.53 -2.62 -9.68
C THR A 237 -21.73 -3.69 -10.43
N LEU A 238 -20.46 -3.44 -10.77
CA LEU A 238 -19.52 -4.42 -11.36
C LEU A 238 -19.32 -5.63 -10.45
N LEU A 239 -18.97 -5.41 -9.18
CA LEU A 239 -18.70 -6.48 -8.22
C LEU A 239 -19.95 -7.33 -7.93
N ASP A 240 -21.14 -6.74 -7.82
CA ASP A 240 -22.40 -7.48 -7.69
C ASP A 240 -22.66 -8.39 -8.90
N SER A 241 -22.19 -7.97 -10.07
CA SER A 241 -22.37 -8.76 -11.29
C SER A 241 -21.52 -10.03 -11.29
N LEU A 242 -20.35 -9.99 -10.64
CA LEU A 242 -19.41 -11.09 -10.53
C LEU A 242 -19.70 -11.94 -9.29
N GLY A 243 -20.08 -11.29 -8.19
CA GLY A 243 -20.04 -11.82 -6.84
C GLY A 243 -18.59 -12.12 -6.39
N PRO A 244 -18.36 -12.39 -5.08
CA PRO A 244 -17.03 -12.72 -4.58
C PRO A 244 -16.31 -13.84 -5.32
N SER A 245 -17.01 -14.94 -5.61
CA SER A 245 -16.42 -16.07 -6.36
C SER A 245 -16.13 -15.74 -7.83
N GLY A 246 -16.93 -14.88 -8.48
CA GLY A 246 -16.63 -14.43 -9.85
C GLY A 246 -15.43 -13.49 -9.89
N THR A 247 -15.29 -12.61 -8.91
CA THR A 247 -14.10 -11.76 -8.74
C THR A 247 -12.84 -12.60 -8.56
N ILE A 248 -12.87 -13.63 -7.70
CA ILE A 248 -11.75 -14.55 -7.51
C ILE A 248 -11.40 -15.28 -8.81
N ARG A 249 -12.40 -15.79 -9.56
CA ARG A 249 -12.14 -16.45 -10.85
C ARG A 249 -11.54 -15.49 -11.87
N LEU A 250 -12.03 -14.26 -11.94
CA LEU A 250 -11.47 -13.23 -12.80
C LEU A 250 -10.00 -12.99 -12.48
N THR A 251 -9.65 -12.79 -11.21
CA THR A 251 -8.25 -12.65 -10.78
C THR A 251 -7.41 -13.85 -11.19
N ASN A 252 -7.87 -15.07 -10.92
CA ASN A 252 -7.12 -16.27 -11.25
C ASN A 252 -6.88 -16.40 -12.76
N ASN A 253 -7.90 -16.15 -13.57
CA ASN A 253 -7.76 -16.21 -15.02
C ASN A 253 -6.79 -15.12 -15.54
N LEU A 254 -6.79 -13.92 -14.96
CA LEU A 254 -5.82 -12.88 -15.32
C LEU A 254 -4.39 -13.29 -14.95
N GLY A 255 -4.17 -13.83 -13.75
CA GLY A 255 -2.88 -14.37 -13.33
C GLY A 255 -2.39 -15.52 -14.22
N ASP A 256 -3.25 -16.48 -14.54
CA ASP A 256 -2.94 -17.59 -15.45
C ASP A 256 -2.60 -17.09 -16.86
N LEU A 257 -3.29 -16.06 -17.37
CA LEU A 257 -2.94 -15.42 -18.64
C LEU A 257 -1.58 -14.71 -18.58
N ALA A 258 -1.33 -13.96 -17.52
CA ALA A 258 -0.12 -13.14 -17.35
C ALA A 258 1.15 -13.97 -17.15
N HIS A 259 1.05 -15.08 -16.41
CA HIS A 259 2.21 -15.82 -15.92
C HIS A 259 2.38 -17.21 -16.53
N VAL A 260 1.31 -17.82 -17.04
CA VAL A 260 1.34 -19.23 -17.47
C VAL A 260 1.08 -19.38 -18.97
N THR A 261 -0.03 -18.84 -19.47
CA THR A 261 -0.57 -19.22 -20.78
C THR A 261 -0.22 -18.27 -21.92
N ASP A 262 -0.11 -16.96 -21.69
CA ASP A 262 0.30 -15.98 -22.71
C ASP A 262 1.00 -14.76 -22.10
N THR A 263 2.24 -14.93 -21.65
CA THR A 263 3.03 -13.89 -20.95
C THR A 263 3.23 -12.59 -21.74
N ARG A 264 3.02 -12.61 -23.06
CA ARG A 264 2.99 -11.39 -23.90
C ARG A 264 1.85 -10.44 -23.53
N ARG A 265 0.82 -10.94 -22.84
CA ARG A 265 -0.33 -10.19 -22.34
C ARG A 265 -0.20 -9.77 -20.88
N ALA A 266 0.95 -9.98 -20.23
CA ALA A 266 1.16 -9.64 -18.82
C ALA A 266 0.78 -8.18 -18.52
N ALA A 267 1.27 -7.23 -19.32
CA ALA A 267 0.93 -5.81 -19.14
C ALA A 267 -0.58 -5.52 -19.27
N ASP A 268 -1.29 -6.28 -20.12
CA ASP A 268 -2.73 -6.14 -20.24
C ASP A 268 -3.48 -6.65 -19.02
N CYS A 269 -3.03 -7.79 -18.48
CA CYS A 269 -3.61 -8.41 -17.30
C CYS A 269 -3.35 -7.55 -16.06
N THR A 270 -2.12 -7.09 -15.86
CA THR A 270 -1.77 -6.16 -14.77
C THR A 270 -2.63 -4.89 -14.81
N SER A 271 -2.88 -4.32 -16.00
CA SER A 271 -3.75 -3.16 -16.12
C SER A 271 -5.21 -3.46 -15.69
N LEU A 272 -5.69 -4.67 -15.95
CA LEU A 272 -7.03 -5.09 -15.54
C LEU A 272 -7.09 -5.45 -14.05
N GLU A 273 -6.06 -6.08 -13.50
CA GLU A 273 -5.91 -6.39 -12.09
C GLU A 273 -5.91 -5.10 -11.27
N THR A 274 -5.11 -4.10 -11.63
CA THR A 274 -5.16 -2.77 -11.00
C THR A 274 -6.55 -2.14 -11.08
N GLY A 275 -7.21 -2.23 -12.23
CA GLY A 275 -8.57 -1.68 -12.39
C GLY A 275 -9.62 -2.37 -11.50
N LEU A 276 -9.53 -3.69 -11.39
CA LEU A 276 -10.40 -4.50 -10.54
C LEU A 276 -10.10 -4.29 -9.05
N ALA A 277 -8.82 -4.18 -8.68
CA ALA A 277 -8.35 -3.88 -7.34
C ALA A 277 -8.82 -2.49 -6.87
N ASN A 278 -8.72 -1.48 -7.73
CA ASN A 278 -9.23 -0.12 -7.44
C ASN A 278 -10.76 -0.09 -7.34
N SER A 279 -11.46 -0.87 -8.16
CA SER A 279 -12.91 -1.04 -8.03
C SER A 279 -13.29 -1.68 -6.68
N LEU A 280 -12.53 -2.69 -6.25
CA LEU A 280 -12.69 -3.31 -4.93
C LEU A 280 -12.44 -2.30 -3.81
N ALA A 281 -11.33 -1.57 -3.84
CA ALA A 281 -10.99 -0.54 -2.85
C ALA A 281 -12.09 0.53 -2.77
N THR A 282 -12.56 1.06 -3.90
CA THR A 282 -13.62 2.07 -3.95
C THR A 282 -14.95 1.55 -3.45
N ALA A 283 -15.34 0.32 -3.79
CA ALA A 283 -16.61 -0.25 -3.35
C ALA A 283 -16.68 -0.48 -1.83
N THR A 284 -15.55 -0.83 -1.22
CA THR A 284 -15.42 -1.19 0.21
C THR A 284 -15.11 -0.01 1.14
N LYS A 285 -15.04 1.23 0.63
CA LYS A 285 -14.77 2.44 1.45
C LYS A 285 -15.79 2.72 2.55
N ASP A 286 -17.02 2.25 2.40
CA ASP A 286 -18.10 2.42 3.38
C ASP A 286 -18.42 1.07 4.06
N PRO A 287 -17.75 0.75 5.18
CA PRO A 287 -17.93 -0.51 5.90
C PRO A 287 -19.29 -0.64 6.57
N ASP A 288 -20.00 0.48 6.78
CA ASP A 288 -21.33 0.48 7.40
C ASP A 288 -22.46 0.18 6.41
N SER A 289 -22.20 0.30 5.12
CA SER A 289 -23.18 0.00 4.07
C SER A 289 -23.69 -1.44 4.13
N GLN A 290 -24.96 -1.63 3.80
CA GLN A 290 -25.54 -2.98 3.67
C GLN A 290 -24.83 -3.79 2.58
N TRP A 291 -24.44 -3.13 1.49
CA TRP A 291 -23.66 -3.73 0.40
C TRP A 291 -22.37 -4.36 0.93
N TYR A 292 -21.59 -3.62 1.72
CA TYR A 292 -20.33 -4.12 2.28
C TYR A 292 -20.55 -5.34 3.18
N LYS A 293 -21.57 -5.30 4.05
CA LYS A 293 -21.90 -6.40 4.98
C LYS A 293 -22.29 -7.67 4.24
N ASP A 294 -23.08 -7.55 3.17
CA ASP A 294 -23.48 -8.67 2.32
C ASP A 294 -22.29 -9.21 1.52
N TRP A 295 -21.51 -8.32 0.90
CA TRP A 295 -20.29 -8.66 0.18
C TRP A 295 -19.30 -9.42 1.05
N ARG A 296 -18.99 -8.90 2.24
CA ARG A 296 -18.08 -9.54 3.20
C ARG A 296 -18.58 -10.91 3.64
N THR A 297 -19.90 -11.05 3.87
CA THR A 297 -20.51 -12.33 4.25
C THR A 297 -20.30 -13.40 3.18
N GLU A 298 -20.51 -13.06 1.91
CA GLU A 298 -20.28 -13.98 0.81
C GLU A 298 -18.77 -14.18 0.53
N MET A 299 -17.95 -13.14 0.72
CA MET A 299 -16.51 -13.22 0.59
C MET A 299 -15.88 -14.17 1.61
N ARG A 300 -16.38 -14.25 2.85
CA ARG A 300 -15.91 -15.26 3.83
C ARG A 300 -16.08 -16.70 3.35
N LYS A 301 -17.14 -16.98 2.60
CA LYS A 301 -17.35 -18.30 1.99
C LYS A 301 -16.44 -18.49 0.78
N ALA A 302 -16.38 -17.48 -0.07
CA ALA A 302 -15.59 -17.51 -1.30
C ALA A 302 -14.09 -17.57 -1.03
N GLY A 303 -13.59 -16.90 0.02
CA GLY A 303 -12.19 -16.81 0.39
C GLY A 303 -11.60 -18.11 0.91
N VAL A 304 -12.39 -18.92 1.63
CA VAL A 304 -11.94 -20.26 2.08
C VAL A 304 -12.22 -21.36 1.05
N ALA A 305 -13.00 -21.07 0.00
CA ALA A 305 -13.26 -22.03 -1.08
C ALA A 305 -12.01 -22.26 -1.94
N ARG A 306 -11.93 -23.44 -2.56
CA ARG A 306 -10.82 -23.85 -3.42
C ARG A 306 -11.16 -23.67 -4.90
N TYR A 307 -10.26 -23.05 -5.65
CA TYR A 307 -10.40 -22.76 -7.07
C TYR A 307 -9.30 -23.47 -7.86
N ASN A 308 -9.66 -23.97 -9.04
CA ASN A 308 -8.67 -24.51 -9.97
C ASN A 308 -8.02 -23.35 -10.73
N THR A 309 -6.71 -23.44 -10.94
CA THR A 309 -5.95 -22.51 -11.78
C THR A 309 -4.97 -23.31 -12.64
N ASP A 310 -4.60 -22.81 -13.81
CA ASP A 310 -3.56 -23.41 -14.64
C ASP A 310 -2.21 -23.35 -13.93
N PHE A 311 -1.96 -22.29 -13.15
CA PHE A 311 -0.79 -22.15 -12.28
C PHE A 311 -0.62 -23.33 -11.30
N GLN A 312 -1.69 -23.75 -10.62
CA GLN A 312 -1.61 -24.85 -9.64
C GLN A 312 -1.87 -26.24 -10.24
N ALA A 313 -2.33 -26.32 -11.50
CA ALA A 313 -2.61 -27.59 -12.15
C ALA A 313 -1.38 -28.50 -12.19
N ALA A 314 -0.19 -27.94 -12.42
CA ALA A 314 1.08 -28.67 -12.43
C ALA A 314 1.46 -29.28 -11.07
N ARG A 315 0.98 -28.67 -9.96
CA ARG A 315 1.23 -29.09 -8.57
C ARG A 315 0.12 -30.00 -8.01
N LEU A 316 -0.91 -30.30 -8.81
CA LEU A 316 -2.12 -31.04 -8.41
C LEU A 316 -2.75 -30.45 -7.13
N ASP A 317 -2.82 -29.12 -7.08
CA ASP A 317 -3.32 -28.36 -5.93
C ASP A 317 -4.38 -27.33 -6.35
N LYS A 318 -4.97 -26.63 -5.37
CA LYS A 318 -5.96 -25.58 -5.60
C LYS A 318 -5.66 -24.35 -4.76
N VAL A 319 -5.83 -23.17 -5.34
CA VAL A 319 -5.72 -21.92 -4.57
C VAL A 319 -6.97 -21.71 -3.73
N HIS A 320 -6.79 -21.19 -2.52
CA HIS A 320 -7.87 -20.67 -1.73
C HIS A 320 -8.22 -19.25 -2.19
N GLY A 321 -9.50 -18.89 -2.15
CA GLY A 321 -9.97 -17.60 -2.63
C GLY A 321 -9.35 -16.38 -1.96
N TYR A 322 -8.93 -16.49 -0.69
CA TYR A 322 -8.23 -15.40 0.00
C TYR A 322 -6.83 -15.17 -0.54
N GLN A 323 -6.11 -16.23 -0.96
CA GLN A 323 -4.82 -16.10 -1.65
C GLN A 323 -5.01 -15.30 -2.95
N SER A 324 -6.00 -15.68 -3.77
CA SER A 324 -6.36 -14.94 -4.98
C SER A 324 -6.77 -13.48 -4.70
N LEU A 325 -7.58 -13.25 -3.67
CA LEU A 325 -8.04 -11.91 -3.31
C LEU A 325 -6.88 -11.01 -2.88
N VAL A 326 -5.97 -11.52 -2.05
CA VAL A 326 -4.81 -10.75 -1.58
C VAL A 326 -3.83 -10.49 -2.74
N THR A 327 -3.62 -11.47 -3.62
CA THR A 327 -2.87 -11.25 -4.88
C THR A 327 -3.47 -10.12 -5.70
N LEU A 328 -4.80 -10.11 -5.92
CA LEU A 328 -5.47 -8.99 -6.58
C LEU A 328 -5.21 -7.68 -5.85
N MET A 329 -5.31 -7.69 -4.52
CA MET A 329 -5.23 -6.47 -3.74
C MET A 329 -3.84 -5.81 -3.80
N GLN A 330 -2.77 -6.58 -3.98
CA GLN A 330 -1.40 -6.07 -4.20
C GLN A 330 -1.27 -5.20 -5.46
N HIS A 331 -2.22 -5.27 -6.41
CA HIS A 331 -2.24 -4.42 -7.61
C HIS A 331 -2.96 -3.07 -7.44
N GLY A 332 -3.60 -2.84 -6.30
CA GLY A 332 -4.38 -1.63 -6.03
C GLY A 332 -3.93 -0.91 -4.75
N ASP A 333 -4.47 0.28 -4.54
CA ASP A 333 -4.17 1.15 -3.41
C ASP A 333 -5.45 1.74 -2.78
N GLY A 334 -5.30 2.44 -1.66
CA GLY A 334 -6.38 3.21 -1.05
C GLY A 334 -7.51 2.38 -0.43
N TYR A 335 -7.21 1.14 0.00
CA TYR A 335 -8.16 0.34 0.79
C TYR A 335 -8.47 1.02 2.12
N GLY A 336 -9.74 1.05 2.50
CA GLY A 336 -10.15 1.55 3.81
C GLY A 336 -9.60 0.70 4.95
N ARG A 337 -9.16 1.33 6.05
CA ARG A 337 -8.65 0.67 7.26
C ARG A 337 -9.55 -0.48 7.70
N ASP A 338 -10.83 -0.20 7.93
CA ASP A 338 -11.78 -1.18 8.47
C ASP A 338 -11.93 -2.39 7.54
N TYR A 339 -11.81 -2.22 6.22
CA TYR A 339 -11.80 -3.35 5.26
C TYR A 339 -10.55 -4.23 5.39
N LEU A 340 -9.36 -3.62 5.52
CA LEU A 340 -8.12 -4.38 5.71
C LEU A 340 -8.14 -5.14 7.03
N GLU A 341 -8.55 -4.50 8.13
CA GLU A 341 -8.62 -5.14 9.46
C GLU A 341 -9.63 -6.29 9.47
N ASP A 342 -10.81 -6.05 8.89
CA ASP A 342 -11.87 -7.05 8.76
C ASP A 342 -11.43 -8.27 7.96
N LEU A 343 -10.64 -8.05 6.91
CA LEU A 343 -10.08 -9.11 6.06
C LEU A 343 -9.02 -9.92 6.82
N GLY A 344 -8.09 -9.24 7.51
CA GLY A 344 -7.09 -9.89 8.36
C GLY A 344 -7.72 -10.78 9.43
N ASP A 345 -8.74 -10.27 10.12
CA ASP A 345 -9.49 -11.02 11.13
C ASP A 345 -10.23 -12.24 10.55
N ASP A 346 -10.83 -12.09 9.37
CA ASP A 346 -11.53 -13.19 8.71
C ASP A 346 -10.55 -14.32 8.32
N MET A 347 -9.32 -13.98 7.91
CA MET A 347 -8.28 -14.96 7.55
C MET A 347 -7.66 -15.63 8.78
N ILE A 348 -7.33 -14.87 9.83
CA ILE A 348 -6.89 -15.42 11.12
C ILE A 348 -7.94 -16.37 11.69
N LYS A 349 -9.23 -16.02 11.59
CA LYS A 349 -10.33 -16.88 12.04
C LYS A 349 -10.42 -18.17 11.22
N ALA A 350 -10.17 -18.10 9.91
CA ALA A 350 -10.14 -19.29 9.06
C ALA A 350 -8.98 -20.23 9.44
N GLU A 351 -7.79 -19.66 9.66
CA GLU A 351 -6.59 -20.37 10.07
C GLU A 351 -6.72 -21.00 11.47
N LYS A 352 -7.28 -20.27 12.46
CA LYS A 352 -7.61 -20.83 13.79
C LYS A 352 -8.55 -22.03 13.73
N LYS A 353 -9.43 -22.10 12.71
CA LYS A 353 -10.35 -23.23 12.51
C LYS A 353 -9.67 -24.40 11.79
N ASN A 354 -8.73 -24.12 10.90
CA ASN A 354 -7.97 -25.09 10.14
C ASN A 354 -6.54 -24.56 9.96
N PRO A 355 -5.58 -24.94 10.84
CA PRO A 355 -4.22 -24.39 10.81
C PRO A 355 -3.52 -24.56 9.46
N ASP A 356 -3.78 -25.67 8.77
CA ASP A 356 -3.14 -26.03 7.50
C ASP A 356 -3.92 -25.49 6.28
N ILE A 357 -4.79 -24.48 6.45
CA ILE A 357 -5.67 -24.00 5.37
C ILE A 357 -4.90 -23.30 4.24
N TRP A 358 -3.73 -22.73 4.53
CA TRP A 358 -2.89 -22.04 3.55
C TRP A 358 -1.74 -22.90 3.03
N ASP A 359 -1.62 -24.15 3.48
CA ASP A 359 -0.54 -25.04 3.07
C ASP A 359 -0.57 -25.31 1.57
N LEU A 360 0.55 -25.04 0.90
CA LEU A 360 0.72 -25.26 -0.54
C LEU A 360 1.90 -26.17 -0.84
N LYS A 361 1.81 -26.93 -1.94
CA LYS A 361 2.90 -27.79 -2.40
C LYS A 361 3.95 -27.01 -3.20
N GLY A 362 5.21 -27.07 -2.76
CA GLY A 362 6.34 -26.39 -3.42
C GLY A 362 6.60 -24.98 -2.89
N GLU A 363 7.68 -24.37 -3.37
CA GLU A 363 8.07 -22.99 -3.04
C GLU A 363 7.36 -22.00 -3.98
N TYR A 364 6.98 -20.84 -3.45
CA TYR A 364 6.27 -19.78 -4.20
C TYR A 364 7.04 -18.45 -4.20
N SER A 365 8.22 -18.37 -3.59
CA SER A 365 9.07 -17.19 -3.61
C SER A 365 9.87 -16.99 -4.92
N GLY A 366 10.30 -15.76 -5.19
CA GLY A 366 11.20 -15.40 -6.30
C GLY A 366 10.50 -15.01 -7.61
N ASN A 367 11.28 -14.79 -8.67
CA ASN A 367 10.81 -14.12 -9.90
C ASN A 367 9.78 -14.90 -10.73
N GLN A 368 9.57 -16.19 -10.46
CA GLN A 368 8.62 -17.02 -11.21
C GLN A 368 7.24 -17.03 -10.55
N ASP A 369 7.19 -17.22 -9.23
CA ASP A 369 5.95 -17.49 -8.51
C ASP A 369 5.63 -16.44 -7.44
N GLY A 370 6.57 -15.54 -7.10
CA GLY A 370 6.43 -14.54 -6.03
C GLY A 370 5.46 -13.40 -6.34
N TRP A 371 4.74 -13.48 -7.45
CA TRP A 371 3.60 -12.61 -7.74
C TRP A 371 2.33 -13.06 -7.00
N PHE A 372 2.29 -14.32 -6.54
CA PHE A 372 1.13 -14.92 -5.88
C PHE A 372 1.24 -14.82 -4.37
N ALA A 373 0.21 -14.30 -3.69
CA ALA A 373 0.10 -14.27 -2.24
C ALA A 373 -0.19 -15.68 -1.69
N ASN A 374 0.86 -16.51 -1.62
CA ASN A 374 0.88 -17.83 -0.99
C ASN A 374 0.37 -17.78 0.47
N ASP A 375 0.83 -16.80 1.25
CA ASP A 375 0.30 -16.50 2.58
C ASP A 375 -0.62 -15.27 2.52
N PRO A 376 -1.95 -15.44 2.60
CA PRO A 376 -2.86 -14.30 2.50
C PRO A 376 -2.88 -13.45 3.79
N VAL A 377 -2.50 -14.01 4.94
CA VAL A 377 -2.36 -13.25 6.20
C VAL A 377 -1.11 -12.37 6.12
N ASP A 378 0.02 -12.91 5.65
CA ASP A 378 1.22 -12.11 5.44
C ASP A 378 1.00 -11.05 4.35
N GLY A 379 0.38 -11.42 3.22
CA GLY A 379 0.13 -10.50 2.12
C GLY A 379 -0.77 -9.32 2.50
N VAL A 380 -1.82 -9.52 3.32
CA VAL A 380 -2.66 -8.40 3.79
C VAL A 380 -1.92 -7.49 4.77
N LEU A 381 -1.04 -8.05 5.62
CA LEU A 381 -0.17 -7.25 6.49
C LEU A 381 0.79 -6.39 5.65
N GLY A 382 1.33 -6.96 4.57
CA GLY A 382 2.10 -6.21 3.59
C GLY A 382 1.33 -5.02 3.01
N ILE A 383 0.06 -5.23 2.62
CA ILE A 383 -0.80 -4.15 2.13
C ILE A 383 -1.06 -3.08 3.21
N MET A 384 -1.31 -3.49 4.46
CA MET A 384 -1.48 -2.55 5.59
C MET A 384 -0.22 -1.72 5.87
N SER A 385 0.97 -2.22 5.54
CA SER A 385 2.23 -1.51 5.81
C SER A 385 2.37 -0.18 5.06
N HIS A 386 1.67 -0.04 3.94
CA HIS A 386 1.59 1.21 3.16
C HIS A 386 0.71 2.28 3.82
N GLU A 387 -0.05 1.91 4.85
CA GLU A 387 -0.90 2.79 5.65
C GLU A 387 -0.50 2.66 7.13
N PRO A 388 0.58 3.32 7.59
CA PRO A 388 1.16 3.09 8.91
C PRO A 388 0.17 3.26 10.08
N ALA A 389 -0.81 4.16 9.95
CA ALA A 389 -1.88 4.31 10.95
C ALA A 389 -2.79 3.09 11.03
N THR A 390 -3.07 2.42 9.91
CA THR A 390 -3.82 1.16 9.85
C THR A 390 -2.99 0.03 10.45
N ALA A 391 -1.72 -0.11 10.06
CA ALA A 391 -0.82 -1.11 10.64
C ALA A 391 -0.71 -0.95 12.17
N ALA A 392 -0.56 0.28 12.67
CA ALA A 392 -0.51 0.58 14.10
C ALA A 392 -1.83 0.24 14.80
N HIS A 393 -2.97 0.60 14.19
CA HIS A 393 -4.29 0.32 14.75
C HIS A 393 -4.59 -1.17 14.83
N TYR A 394 -4.16 -1.95 13.84
CA TYR A 394 -4.36 -3.39 13.80
C TYR A 394 -3.43 -4.12 14.79
N LEU A 395 -2.14 -3.77 14.80
CA LEU A 395 -1.12 -4.48 15.58
C LEU A 395 -1.04 -4.07 17.05
N LYS A 396 -1.65 -2.94 17.46
CA LYS A 396 -1.72 -2.57 18.90
C LYS A 396 -2.57 -3.54 19.72
N ASP A 397 -3.39 -4.35 19.06
CA ASP A 397 -4.20 -5.37 19.71
C ASP A 397 -3.31 -6.55 20.12
N ASP A 398 -3.23 -6.79 21.42
CA ASP A 398 -2.30 -7.76 22.00
C ASP A 398 -2.64 -9.21 21.59
N ASP A 399 -3.92 -9.54 21.40
CA ASP A 399 -4.34 -10.88 20.96
C ASP A 399 -3.90 -11.15 19.52
N ARG A 400 -3.99 -10.14 18.63
CA ARG A 400 -3.46 -10.25 17.25
C ARG A 400 -1.94 -10.35 17.25
N MET A 401 -1.26 -9.50 18.01
CA MET A 401 0.21 -9.53 18.08
C MET A 401 0.71 -10.88 18.59
N LYS A 402 0.13 -11.38 19.69
CA LYS A 402 0.46 -12.69 20.25
C LYS A 402 0.22 -13.82 19.25
N TYR A 403 -0.90 -13.76 18.51
CA TYR A 403 -1.20 -14.76 17.50
C TYR A 403 -0.12 -14.79 16.42
N LEU A 404 0.21 -13.64 15.83
CA LEU A 404 1.17 -13.51 14.74
C LEU A 404 2.61 -13.88 15.16
N MET A 405 2.98 -13.59 16.42
CA MET A 405 4.32 -13.88 16.94
C MET A 405 4.49 -15.33 17.42
N HIS A 406 3.53 -15.87 18.18
CA HIS A 406 3.73 -17.13 18.92
C HIS A 406 2.78 -18.28 18.54
N GLU A 407 1.53 -17.97 18.21
CA GLU A 407 0.50 -19.03 18.06
C GLU A 407 0.39 -19.52 16.61
N ARG A 408 0.71 -18.67 15.64
CA ARG A 408 0.61 -18.95 14.21
C ARG A 408 1.74 -19.86 13.73
N ASP A 409 1.39 -20.90 12.98
CA ASP A 409 2.38 -21.64 12.19
C ASP A 409 2.65 -20.90 10.87
N TRP A 410 3.92 -20.57 10.64
CA TRP A 410 4.39 -19.86 9.46
C TRP A 410 4.93 -20.81 8.38
N LYS A 411 4.92 -22.13 8.63
CA LYS A 411 5.41 -23.14 7.67
C LYS A 411 4.32 -23.54 6.68
N ILE A 412 3.96 -22.61 5.80
CA ILE A 412 2.85 -22.77 4.85
C ILE A 412 3.24 -23.47 3.55
N THR A 413 4.50 -23.89 3.37
CA THR A 413 4.95 -24.63 2.18
C THR A 413 5.26 -26.07 2.52
N LEU A 414 4.94 -26.98 1.61
CA LEU A 414 5.23 -28.40 1.74
C LEU A 414 6.35 -28.76 0.75
N HIS A 415 7.57 -28.91 1.26
CA HIS A 415 8.69 -29.39 0.48
C HIS A 415 8.48 -30.88 0.14
N THR A 416 8.68 -31.23 -1.13
CA THR A 416 8.45 -32.58 -1.64
C THR A 416 9.77 -33.34 -1.74
N GLU A 417 9.89 -34.43 -1.01
CA GLU A 417 10.97 -35.40 -1.18
C GLU A 417 10.44 -36.67 -1.85
N GLU A 418 10.87 -36.90 -3.10
CA GLU A 418 10.57 -38.14 -3.79
C GLU A 418 11.56 -39.23 -3.38
N THR A 419 11.07 -40.25 -2.68
CA THR A 419 11.83 -41.48 -2.43
C THR A 419 11.38 -42.57 -3.41
N PRO A 420 12.20 -43.62 -3.66
CA PRO A 420 11.82 -44.74 -4.54
C PRO A 420 10.53 -45.49 -4.14
N LYS A 421 9.98 -45.23 -2.94
CA LYS A 421 8.81 -45.94 -2.39
C LYS A 421 7.62 -45.05 -2.05
N ALA A 422 7.83 -43.74 -1.89
CA ALA A 422 6.80 -42.78 -1.52
C ALA A 422 7.26 -41.33 -1.77
N THR A 423 6.29 -40.45 -2.02
CA THR A 423 6.46 -39.00 -1.94
C THR A 423 6.20 -38.57 -0.50
N VAL A 424 7.18 -37.91 0.13
CA VAL A 424 7.06 -37.37 1.49
C VAL A 424 6.92 -35.84 1.39
N TYR A 425 5.97 -35.28 2.12
CA TYR A 425 5.74 -33.84 2.23
C TYR A 425 6.16 -33.38 3.62
N THR A 426 7.03 -32.38 3.69
CA THR A 426 7.54 -31.84 4.96
C THR A 426 7.24 -30.33 5.01
N PRO A 427 6.55 -29.83 6.06
CA PRO A 427 6.32 -28.41 6.24
C PRO A 427 7.64 -27.62 6.35
N SER A 428 7.73 -26.54 5.58
CA SER A 428 8.87 -25.64 5.47
C SER A 428 8.42 -24.18 5.48
N LEU A 429 9.35 -23.28 5.79
CA LEU A 429 9.16 -21.84 5.56
C LEU A 429 9.39 -21.54 4.08
N ASP A 430 8.58 -20.66 3.49
CA ASP A 430 8.93 -20.02 2.21
C ASP A 430 10.01 -18.95 2.43
N THR A 431 10.77 -18.61 1.39
CA THR A 431 11.88 -17.64 1.46
C THR A 431 11.40 -16.24 1.85
N ASP A 432 10.19 -15.87 1.45
CA ASP A 432 9.53 -14.59 1.72
C ASP A 432 8.62 -14.62 2.97
N THR A 433 8.71 -15.68 3.78
CA THR A 433 7.99 -15.81 5.05
C THR A 433 8.10 -14.55 5.91
N ARG A 434 6.95 -14.07 6.41
CA ARG A 434 6.82 -12.91 7.31
C ARG A 434 7.21 -11.57 6.67
N ALA A 435 7.40 -11.48 5.35
CA ALA A 435 7.77 -10.23 4.71
C ALA A 435 6.71 -9.13 4.92
N GLY A 436 5.43 -9.49 4.78
CA GLY A 436 4.34 -8.55 5.00
C GLY A 436 4.15 -8.18 6.47
N PHE A 437 4.29 -9.15 7.38
CA PHE A 437 4.26 -8.91 8.81
C PHE A 437 5.43 -8.05 9.29
N ALA A 438 6.64 -8.30 8.80
CA ALA A 438 7.83 -7.47 9.02
C ALA A 438 7.57 -6.00 8.63
N ALA A 439 7.03 -5.79 7.43
CA ALA A 439 6.70 -4.46 6.93
C ALA A 439 5.62 -3.79 7.79
N ALA A 440 4.54 -4.51 8.13
CA ALA A 440 3.48 -4.01 8.99
C ALA A 440 3.98 -3.68 10.41
N LEU A 441 4.89 -4.49 10.96
CA LEU A 441 5.48 -4.26 12.27
C LEU A 441 6.30 -2.97 12.27
N GLN A 442 7.15 -2.79 11.25
CA GLN A 442 7.92 -1.57 11.08
C GLN A 442 7.01 -0.36 10.89
N ALA A 443 6.03 -0.43 9.98
CA ALA A 443 5.09 0.66 9.75
C ALA A 443 4.28 1.00 11.01
N GLY A 444 3.76 -0.02 11.68
CA GLY A 444 2.94 0.12 12.87
C GLY A 444 3.71 0.67 14.07
N ALA A 445 4.99 0.32 14.25
CA ALA A 445 5.80 0.85 15.34
C ALA A 445 6.42 2.22 15.03
N THR A 446 6.74 2.51 13.77
CA THR A 446 7.46 3.75 13.41
C THR A 446 6.54 4.87 12.92
N GLY A 447 5.34 4.53 12.42
CA GLY A 447 4.45 5.47 11.74
C GLY A 447 4.84 5.75 10.28
N LEU A 448 5.74 4.96 9.69
CA LEU A 448 6.35 5.23 8.38
C LEU A 448 6.13 4.07 7.40
N ASP A 449 5.83 4.38 6.14
CA ASP A 449 5.75 3.35 5.09
C ASP A 449 7.17 2.82 4.81
N PRO A 450 7.44 1.51 5.04
CA PRO A 450 8.77 0.92 4.83
C PRO A 450 9.20 0.89 3.36
N SER A 451 8.27 1.07 2.42
CA SER A 451 8.52 1.10 0.98
C SER A 451 8.75 2.50 0.42
N ASP A 452 8.42 3.57 1.18
CA ASP A 452 8.64 4.95 0.74
C ASP A 452 10.09 5.38 1.00
N PRO A 453 10.93 5.54 -0.05
CA PRO A 453 12.33 5.96 0.12
C PRO A 453 12.46 7.41 0.60
N ASN A 454 11.37 8.19 0.59
CA ASN A 454 11.34 9.58 1.04
C ASN A 454 10.59 9.75 2.37
N ALA A 455 10.25 8.64 3.04
CA ALA A 455 9.62 8.68 4.36
C ALA A 455 10.49 9.53 5.31
N LYS A 456 9.83 10.43 6.03
CA LYS A 456 10.47 11.28 7.03
C LYS A 456 9.93 10.92 8.39
N TYR A 457 10.79 10.98 9.40
CA TYR A 457 10.39 10.83 10.79
C TYR A 457 9.08 11.56 11.12
N VAL A 458 8.22 10.87 11.86
CA VAL A 458 6.97 11.38 12.43
C VAL A 458 6.98 11.17 13.93
N GLU A 459 6.30 12.05 14.68
CA GLU A 459 6.07 11.85 16.10
C GLU A 459 5.24 10.59 16.32
N HIS A 460 5.68 9.71 17.23
CA HIS A 460 5.01 8.44 17.50
C HIS A 460 3.68 8.64 18.21
N SER A 461 2.61 8.07 17.66
CA SER A 461 1.32 8.00 18.34
C SER A 461 1.34 7.00 19.51
N THR A 462 0.30 7.05 20.35
CA THR A 462 0.08 6.03 21.39
C THR A 462 0.00 4.62 20.83
N ASP A 463 -0.56 4.46 19.63
CA ASP A 463 -0.68 3.16 18.98
C ASP A 463 0.70 2.67 18.48
N ASN A 464 1.53 3.57 17.94
CA ASN A 464 2.91 3.25 17.56
C ASN A 464 3.73 2.74 18.74
N ASN A 465 3.65 3.43 19.88
CA ASN A 465 4.36 3.04 21.10
C ASN A 465 3.86 1.70 21.67
N LYS A 466 2.56 1.39 21.52
CA LYS A 466 2.02 0.08 21.92
C LYS A 466 2.56 -1.03 21.03
N VAL A 467 2.57 -0.83 19.71
CA VAL A 467 3.17 -1.81 18.78
C VAL A 467 4.63 -2.03 19.13
N PHE A 468 5.42 -0.96 19.30
CA PHE A 468 6.83 -1.08 19.69
C PHE A 468 7.03 -1.92 20.96
N LYS A 469 6.28 -1.61 22.04
CA LYS A 469 6.39 -2.34 23.32
C LYS A 469 5.95 -3.81 23.20
N SER A 470 4.87 -4.08 22.48
CA SER A 470 4.40 -5.47 22.28
C SER A 470 5.37 -6.27 21.40
N SER A 471 5.93 -5.65 20.35
CA SER A 471 6.98 -6.27 19.53
C SER A 471 8.19 -6.65 20.40
N LEU A 472 8.64 -5.73 21.26
CA LEU A 472 9.78 -5.97 22.15
C LEU A 472 9.52 -7.14 23.10
N LYS A 473 8.36 -7.14 23.76
CA LYS A 473 7.92 -8.20 24.67
C LYS A 473 7.94 -9.58 23.99
N TYR A 474 7.21 -9.74 22.90
CA TYR A 474 7.04 -11.07 22.27
C TYR A 474 8.30 -11.56 21.57
N LEU A 475 9.09 -10.66 20.96
CA LEU A 475 10.34 -11.05 20.34
C LEU A 475 11.42 -11.41 21.38
N ALA A 476 11.41 -10.78 22.56
CA ALA A 476 12.27 -11.20 23.67
C ALA A 476 11.90 -12.61 24.15
N GLU A 477 10.61 -12.93 24.26
CA GLU A 477 10.13 -14.26 24.68
C GLU A 477 10.56 -15.40 23.73
N GLU A 478 10.82 -15.11 22.45
CA GLU A 478 11.35 -16.10 21.49
C GLU A 478 12.80 -16.52 21.77
N GLY A 479 13.60 -15.64 22.41
CA GLY A 479 15.03 -15.87 22.63
C GLY A 479 15.75 -16.30 21.35
N ASP A 480 16.44 -17.45 21.38
CA ASP A 480 17.15 -17.99 20.21
C ASP A 480 16.27 -18.41 19.03
N LYS A 481 14.95 -18.49 19.21
CA LYS A 481 13.99 -18.75 18.13
C LYS A 481 13.59 -17.48 17.38
N PHE A 482 14.12 -16.30 17.75
CA PHE A 482 13.86 -15.04 17.10
C PHE A 482 13.92 -15.18 15.57
N PRO A 483 12.81 -14.93 14.85
CA PRO A 483 12.75 -15.13 13.39
C PRO A 483 13.73 -14.23 12.65
N ALA A 484 14.61 -14.82 11.84
CA ALA A 484 15.61 -14.07 11.08
C ALA A 484 15.02 -12.92 10.21
N PRO A 485 13.87 -13.10 9.51
CA PRO A 485 13.25 -12.02 8.73
C PRO A 485 12.81 -10.80 9.54
N LEU A 486 12.66 -10.92 10.87
CA LEU A 486 12.23 -9.82 11.73
C LEU A 486 13.40 -9.01 12.32
N ARG A 487 14.66 -9.45 12.15
CA ARG A 487 15.83 -8.80 12.77
C ARG A 487 16.09 -7.41 12.21
N GLU A 488 16.08 -7.28 10.88
CA GLU A 488 16.30 -5.99 10.21
C GLU A 488 15.14 -5.00 10.47
N PRO A 489 13.86 -5.37 10.30
CA PRO A 489 12.74 -4.51 10.69
C PRO A 489 12.82 -4.07 12.15
N MET A 490 13.15 -4.99 13.07
CA MET A 490 13.27 -4.65 14.48
C MET A 490 14.44 -3.70 14.75
N ALA A 491 15.57 -3.84 14.05
CA ALA A 491 16.66 -2.85 14.11
C ALA A 491 16.18 -1.47 13.68
N LYS A 492 15.45 -1.37 12.56
CA LYS A 492 14.88 -0.10 12.07
C LYS A 492 13.89 0.50 13.07
N ILE A 493 13.06 -0.32 13.73
CA ILE A 493 12.17 0.11 14.82
C ILE A 493 12.98 0.67 16.00
N LEU A 494 13.99 -0.06 16.47
CA LEU A 494 14.85 0.39 17.59
C LEU A 494 15.56 1.71 17.27
N VAL A 495 16.03 1.88 16.03
CA VAL A 495 16.67 3.12 15.57
C VAL A 495 15.67 4.29 15.57
N ASN A 496 14.47 4.06 15.04
CA ASN A 496 13.42 5.07 14.99
C ASN A 496 12.90 5.44 16.40
N HIS A 497 13.00 4.53 17.37
CA HIS A 497 12.76 4.74 18.81
C HIS A 497 14.05 4.98 19.61
N GLY A 498 15.09 5.50 18.95
CA GLY A 498 16.45 5.55 19.49
C GLY A 498 16.60 6.29 20.82
N ASP A 499 15.81 7.35 21.04
CA ASP A 499 15.75 8.09 22.30
C ASP A 499 15.28 7.21 23.47
N THR A 500 14.20 6.46 23.24
CA THR A 500 13.60 5.53 24.21
C THR A 500 14.53 4.33 24.46
N VAL A 501 15.19 3.84 23.40
CA VAL A 501 16.20 2.77 23.50
C VAL A 501 17.42 3.23 24.31
N HIS A 502 17.96 4.42 24.02
CA HIS A 502 19.08 5.02 24.76
C HIS A 502 18.72 5.29 26.23
N ALA A 503 17.52 5.80 26.49
CA ALA A 503 17.00 5.99 27.85
C ALA A 503 16.88 4.67 28.62
N ALA A 504 16.33 3.62 28.00
CA ALA A 504 16.21 2.32 28.63
C ALA A 504 17.57 1.63 28.85
N ALA A 505 18.43 1.59 27.85
CA ALA A 505 19.75 0.94 27.94
C ALA A 505 20.69 1.63 28.93
N GLY A 506 20.59 2.96 29.04
CA GLY A 506 21.40 3.77 29.96
C GLY A 506 20.85 3.86 31.39
N ALA A 507 19.60 3.46 31.63
CA ALA A 507 18.95 3.63 32.93
C ALA A 507 19.68 2.89 34.08
N ILE A 508 19.73 3.54 35.24
CA ILE A 508 20.28 2.98 36.48
C ILE A 508 19.17 2.32 37.30
N ASP A 509 18.04 3.00 37.48
CA ASP A 509 16.84 2.40 38.08
C ASP A 509 16.02 1.71 36.99
N MET A 510 16.04 0.37 37.02
CA MET A 510 15.29 -0.45 36.09
C MET A 510 13.77 -0.22 36.18
N ASN A 511 13.25 0.20 37.34
CA ASN A 511 11.81 0.43 37.51
C ASN A 511 11.35 1.76 36.89
N GLU A 512 12.27 2.69 36.64
CA GLU A 512 12.00 3.97 36.00
C GLU A 512 12.37 3.96 34.51
N ALA A 513 12.96 2.87 34.01
CA ALA A 513 13.30 2.72 32.60
C ALA A 513 12.03 2.73 31.72
N PRO A 514 12.05 3.40 30.55
CA PRO A 514 10.87 3.47 29.68
C PRO A 514 10.52 2.14 28.99
N LEU A 515 11.46 1.18 29.02
CA LEU A 515 11.33 -0.20 28.54
C LEU A 515 11.94 -1.15 29.58
N GLU A 516 11.41 -2.37 29.65
CA GLU A 516 12.00 -3.45 30.44
C GLU A 516 13.37 -3.82 29.85
N GLN A 517 14.42 -3.67 30.67
CA GLN A 517 15.81 -3.81 30.19
C GLN A 517 16.16 -5.23 29.76
N ASP A 518 15.56 -6.25 30.37
CA ASP A 518 15.76 -7.66 29.99
C ASP A 518 15.19 -7.96 28.60
N GLN A 519 13.99 -7.43 28.30
CA GLN A 519 13.37 -7.54 26.98
C GLN A 519 14.18 -6.79 25.91
N LEU A 520 14.59 -5.55 26.21
CA LEU A 520 15.45 -4.77 25.33
C LEU A 520 16.76 -5.50 25.05
N TYR A 521 17.38 -6.06 26.09
CA TYR A 521 18.64 -6.76 25.98
C TYR A 521 18.53 -7.99 25.07
N GLU A 522 17.52 -8.83 25.29
CA GLU A 522 17.30 -10.03 24.48
C GLU A 522 17.09 -9.68 23.01
N VAL A 523 16.25 -8.68 22.71
CA VAL A 523 16.01 -8.25 21.33
C VAL A 523 17.28 -7.69 20.69
N VAL A 524 18.04 -6.83 21.38
CA VAL A 524 19.31 -6.29 20.87
C VAL A 524 20.31 -7.43 20.59
N LYS A 525 20.39 -8.43 21.47
CA LYS A 525 21.24 -9.62 21.27
C LYS A 525 20.84 -10.38 20.00
N GLN A 526 19.55 -10.62 19.78
CA GLN A 526 19.08 -11.35 18.61
C GLN A 526 19.23 -10.57 17.30
N VAL A 527 18.94 -9.26 17.33
CA VAL A 527 19.18 -8.34 16.20
C VAL A 527 20.66 -8.29 15.83
N SER A 528 21.54 -8.32 16.83
CA SER A 528 23.00 -8.29 16.64
C SER A 528 23.57 -9.54 15.97
N LYS A 529 22.79 -10.62 15.80
CA LYS A 529 23.20 -11.80 15.01
C LYS A 529 23.28 -11.49 13.51
N ASP A 530 22.59 -10.47 13.02
CA ASP A 530 22.67 -9.99 11.64
C ASP A 530 23.56 -8.74 11.56
N GLN A 531 24.55 -8.75 10.65
CA GLN A 531 25.56 -7.69 10.58
C GLN A 531 24.98 -6.36 10.11
N GLY A 532 24.07 -6.37 9.13
CA GLY A 532 23.45 -5.15 8.62
C GLY A 532 22.55 -4.51 9.68
N SER A 533 21.75 -5.33 10.33
CA SER A 533 20.87 -4.93 11.44
C SER A 533 21.66 -4.39 12.63
N TYR A 534 22.77 -5.04 12.99
CA TYR A 534 23.69 -4.56 14.01
C TYR A 534 24.28 -3.19 13.69
N ALA A 535 24.72 -2.99 12.45
CA ALA A 535 25.30 -1.72 12.02
C ALA A 535 24.28 -0.58 12.01
N ALA A 536 23.07 -0.85 11.52
CA ALA A 536 21.96 0.10 11.56
C ALA A 536 21.63 0.51 13.00
N LEU A 537 21.50 -0.47 13.90
CA LEU A 537 21.20 -0.24 15.31
C LEU A 537 22.24 0.67 15.98
N ASN A 538 23.53 0.37 15.83
CA ASN A 538 24.59 1.15 16.47
C ASN A 538 24.66 2.57 15.91
N SER A 539 24.49 2.75 14.60
CA SER A 539 24.47 4.08 14.00
C SER A 539 23.28 4.91 14.51
N GLY A 540 22.08 4.32 14.60
CA GLY A 540 20.91 5.00 15.13
C GLY A 540 21.02 5.33 16.62
N VAL A 541 21.56 4.43 17.44
CA VAL A 541 21.79 4.70 18.87
C VAL A 541 22.88 5.76 19.06
N ASN A 542 23.93 5.80 18.21
CA ASN A 542 24.89 6.92 18.22
C ASN A 542 24.20 8.25 17.95
N HIS A 543 23.20 8.29 17.06
CA HIS A 543 22.40 9.50 16.88
C HIS A 543 21.67 9.89 18.16
N ALA A 544 20.99 8.95 18.83
CA ALA A 544 20.31 9.23 20.09
C ALA A 544 21.27 9.72 21.20
N ILE A 545 22.45 9.10 21.33
CA ILE A 545 23.51 9.52 22.27
C ILE A 545 23.97 10.95 21.98
N VAL A 546 24.30 11.28 20.73
CA VAL A 546 24.80 12.61 20.38
C VAL A 546 23.69 13.66 20.52
N ALA A 547 22.44 13.33 20.17
CA ALA A 547 21.30 14.22 20.35
C ALA A 547 21.04 14.52 21.84
N ASP A 548 21.11 13.50 22.70
CA ASP A 548 21.02 13.65 24.17
C ASP A 548 22.13 14.56 24.70
N ILE A 549 23.37 14.38 24.24
CA ILE A 549 24.47 15.30 24.60
C ILE A 549 24.19 16.75 24.16
N HIS A 550 23.54 16.98 23.03
CA HIS A 550 23.26 18.32 22.53
C HIS A 550 21.93 18.91 23.04
N GLU A 551 21.23 18.21 23.96
CA GLU A 551 19.97 18.72 24.49
C GLU A 551 20.17 20.08 25.18
N PRO A 552 19.39 21.11 24.82
CA PRO A 552 19.59 22.44 25.38
C PRO A 552 19.20 22.48 26.86
N HIS A 553 19.94 23.28 27.64
CA HIS A 553 19.63 23.60 29.04
C HIS A 553 19.62 22.40 30.00
N GLN A 554 20.45 21.38 29.74
CA GLN A 554 20.66 20.29 30.69
C GLN A 554 21.08 20.81 32.06
N LYS A 555 20.30 20.45 33.08
CA LYS A 555 20.57 20.83 34.48
C LYS A 555 21.79 20.09 35.05
N TYR A 556 22.01 18.86 34.59
CA TYR A 556 23.08 17.96 35.01
C TYR A 556 23.73 17.34 33.76
N PRO A 557 24.58 18.08 33.02
CA PRO A 557 25.11 17.62 31.75
C PRO A 557 26.00 16.36 31.87
N HIS A 558 26.59 16.08 33.03
CA HIS A 558 27.33 14.82 33.23
C HIS A 558 26.44 13.57 33.12
N ASP A 559 25.14 13.70 33.38
CA ASP A 559 24.21 12.56 33.32
C ASP A 559 24.13 12.00 31.89
N SER A 560 24.18 12.86 30.86
CA SER A 560 24.19 12.44 29.44
C SER A 560 25.48 11.70 29.06
N LEU A 561 26.63 12.05 29.65
CA LEU A 561 27.89 11.31 29.47
C LEU A 561 27.85 9.92 30.14
N ILE A 562 27.32 9.85 31.37
CA ILE A 562 27.16 8.59 32.11
C ILE A 562 26.19 7.68 31.36
N GLN A 563 25.05 8.21 30.93
CA GLN A 563 24.05 7.46 30.20
C GLN A 563 24.60 6.94 28.87
N ALA A 564 25.33 7.78 28.11
CA ALA A 564 26.00 7.37 26.88
C ALA A 564 26.97 6.20 27.09
N GLY A 565 27.82 6.28 28.11
CA GLY A 565 28.72 5.18 28.48
C GLY A 565 27.94 3.90 28.76
N ARG A 566 26.92 3.97 29.63
CA ARG A 566 26.08 2.81 30.00
C ARG A 566 25.40 2.17 28.79
N THR A 567 24.83 2.97 27.89
CA THR A 567 24.22 2.51 26.64
C THR A 567 25.23 1.76 25.75
N VAL A 568 26.43 2.31 25.55
CA VAL A 568 27.48 1.63 24.77
C VAL A 568 27.87 0.29 25.42
N GLY A 569 28.03 0.27 26.74
CA GLY A 569 28.31 -0.96 27.48
C GLY A 569 27.22 -2.02 27.34
N PHE A 570 25.95 -1.61 27.39
CA PHE A 570 24.80 -2.47 27.22
C PHE A 570 24.78 -3.13 25.83
N LEU A 571 24.94 -2.33 24.77
CA LEU A 571 24.99 -2.82 23.38
C LEU A 571 26.18 -3.75 23.13
N GLU A 572 27.35 -3.43 23.70
CA GLU A 572 28.55 -4.25 23.55
C GLU A 572 28.37 -5.63 24.19
N GLN A 573 27.81 -5.71 25.39
CA GLN A 573 27.58 -6.99 26.06
C GLN A 573 26.57 -7.84 25.27
N ALA A 574 25.49 -7.24 24.75
CA ALA A 574 24.53 -7.93 23.88
C ALA A 574 25.18 -8.48 22.60
N ARG A 575 26.12 -7.72 22.00
CA ARG A 575 26.90 -8.20 20.84
C ARG A 575 27.79 -9.39 21.21
N VAL A 576 28.48 -9.33 22.34
CA VAL A 576 29.36 -10.42 22.80
C VAL A 576 28.56 -11.71 22.97
N GLU A 577 27.40 -11.66 23.61
CA GLU A 577 26.54 -12.83 23.81
C GLU A 577 25.81 -13.30 22.53
N SER A 578 25.68 -12.45 21.51
CA SER A 578 25.11 -12.86 20.22
C SER A 578 25.98 -13.84 19.42
N ALA A 579 27.27 -13.95 19.75
CA ALA A 579 28.28 -14.62 18.93
C ALA A 579 28.32 -16.16 19.11
N GLY A 580 27.47 -16.86 18.34
CA GLY A 580 27.82 -18.17 17.78
C GLY A 580 28.73 -18.02 16.55
N ASP A 581 29.68 -18.93 16.35
CA ASP A 581 30.83 -18.86 15.44
C ASP A 581 30.59 -18.08 14.10
N PRO A 582 31.19 -16.89 13.93
CA PRO A 582 30.96 -16.05 12.76
C PRO A 582 31.72 -16.60 11.55
N LYS A 583 31.01 -17.11 10.54
CA LYS A 583 31.59 -17.32 9.20
C LYS A 583 31.95 -15.95 8.61
N THR A 584 33.20 -15.55 8.79
CA THR A 584 34.01 -14.59 8.02
C THR A 584 33.22 -13.55 7.20
N ALA A 585 33.16 -12.31 7.67
CA ALA A 585 32.57 -11.21 6.90
C ALA A 585 33.42 -9.93 7.01
N GLU A 586 33.84 -9.41 5.86
CA GLU A 586 34.35 -8.04 5.70
C GLU A 586 33.18 -7.06 5.88
N PHE A 587 33.36 -5.96 6.62
CA PHE A 587 32.44 -4.82 6.62
C PHE A 587 32.41 -4.19 5.23
N LYS A 588 31.39 -4.49 4.46
CA LYS A 588 30.93 -3.62 3.37
C LYS A 588 29.54 -3.14 3.76
N HIS A 589 29.20 -1.91 3.37
CA HIS A 589 27.84 -1.33 3.35
C HIS A 589 27.59 -0.09 4.26
N LYS A 590 28.22 1.03 3.89
CA LYS A 590 27.81 2.39 4.26
C LYS A 590 26.35 2.71 3.91
N TRP A 591 25.80 2.09 2.85
CA TRP A 591 24.42 2.33 2.39
C TRP A 591 23.32 1.89 3.39
N VAL A 592 23.59 0.92 4.27
CA VAL A 592 22.61 0.46 5.29
C VAL A 592 22.47 1.50 6.40
N VAL A 593 23.57 2.19 6.72
CA VAL A 593 23.56 3.35 7.63
C VAL A 593 22.74 4.49 7.01
N ASP A 594 22.95 4.76 5.72
CA ASP A 594 22.25 5.85 5.01
C ASP A 594 20.72 5.67 4.93
N GLN A 595 20.22 4.42 4.84
CA GLN A 595 18.77 4.14 4.81
C GLN A 595 18.07 4.35 6.16
N ALA A 596 18.79 4.26 7.28
CA ALA A 596 18.21 4.44 8.61
C ALA A 596 18.05 5.93 8.99
N ILE A 597 18.82 6.83 8.36
CA ILE A 597 18.85 8.27 8.69
C ILE A 597 17.50 8.97 8.39
N GLY A 598 16.76 8.55 7.37
CA GLY A 598 15.42 9.09 7.07
C GLY A 598 14.37 8.84 8.17
N TYR A 599 14.62 7.86 9.03
CA TYR A 599 13.75 7.43 10.11
C TYR A 599 14.08 8.05 11.47
N ILE A 600 14.98 9.02 11.53
CA ILE A 600 15.42 9.65 12.78
C ILE A 600 15.08 11.15 12.69
N PRO A 601 14.72 11.83 13.81
CA PRO A 601 14.55 13.28 13.80
C PRO A 601 15.80 13.98 13.24
N VAL A 602 15.61 14.92 12.30
CA VAL A 602 16.73 15.68 11.73
C VAL A 602 17.37 16.55 12.81
N GLY A 603 18.59 16.21 13.23
CA GLY A 603 19.42 17.07 14.06
C GLY A 603 19.98 18.26 13.28
N GLY A 604 20.39 19.32 13.99
CA GLY A 604 21.15 20.41 13.37
C GLY A 604 22.52 19.94 12.85
N ASP A 605 23.16 20.72 11.98
CA ASP A 605 24.45 20.38 11.34
C ASP A 605 25.54 19.92 12.35
N GLU A 606 25.53 20.50 13.56
CA GLU A 606 26.46 20.15 14.63
C GLU A 606 26.20 18.76 15.22
N ILE A 607 24.94 18.36 15.37
CA ILE A 607 24.53 17.02 15.82
C ILE A 607 24.97 16.01 14.77
N GLN A 608 24.66 16.26 13.49
CA GLN A 608 25.03 15.35 12.40
C GLN A 608 26.56 15.16 12.32
N ALA A 609 27.34 16.23 12.41
CA ALA A 609 28.79 16.14 12.44
C ALA A 609 29.32 15.33 13.65
N GLY A 610 28.66 15.44 14.80
CA GLY A 610 28.96 14.63 15.98
C GLY A 610 28.63 13.14 15.77
N VAL A 611 27.49 12.84 15.15
CA VAL A 611 27.06 11.47 14.81
C VAL A 611 28.01 10.81 13.83
N ASP A 612 28.40 11.52 12.77
CA ASP A 612 29.37 11.04 11.79
C ASP A 612 30.70 10.71 12.47
N TYR A 613 31.20 11.61 13.32
CA TYR A 613 32.44 11.41 14.06
C TYR A 613 32.41 10.18 14.98
N VAL A 614 31.34 10.02 15.77
CA VAL A 614 31.20 8.88 16.69
C VAL A 614 31.04 7.57 15.92
N THR A 615 30.27 7.58 14.83
CA THR A 615 30.01 6.39 14.01
C THR A 615 31.28 5.93 13.27
N ASP A 616 32.09 6.86 12.74
CA ASP A 616 33.38 6.54 12.10
C ASP A 616 34.35 5.86 13.09
N ARG A 617 34.36 6.31 14.34
CA ARG A 617 35.21 5.74 15.41
C ARG A 617 34.72 4.38 15.87
N TRP A 618 33.40 4.21 15.97
CA TRP A 618 32.78 2.91 16.22
C TRP A 618 33.11 1.89 15.12
N LEU A 619 33.06 2.30 13.84
CA LEU A 619 33.45 1.44 12.71
C LEU A 619 34.94 1.07 12.76
N ALA A 620 35.82 2.00 13.14
CA ALA A 620 37.25 1.72 13.31
C ALA A 620 37.51 0.66 14.40
N ASP A 621 36.81 0.75 15.54
CA ASP A 621 36.85 -0.27 16.59
C ASP A 621 36.38 -1.64 16.08
N GLU A 622 35.26 -1.71 15.32
CA GLU A 622 34.77 -2.98 14.76
C GLU A 622 35.74 -3.61 13.75
N GLN A 623 36.33 -2.80 12.86
CA GLN A 623 37.30 -3.30 11.89
C GLN A 623 38.52 -3.89 12.59
N LYS A 624 39.00 -3.23 13.65
CA LYS A 624 40.12 -3.71 14.45
C LYS A 624 39.82 -5.03 15.15
N LYS A 625 38.60 -5.23 15.67
CA LYS A 625 38.18 -6.53 16.27
C LYS A 625 38.27 -7.67 15.26
N LEU A 626 37.85 -7.43 14.02
CA LEU A 626 37.92 -8.44 12.95
C LEU A 626 39.37 -8.79 12.62
N ASP A 627 40.23 -7.78 12.51
CA ASP A 627 41.66 -7.96 12.23
C ASP A 627 42.36 -8.73 13.37
N ASP A 628 42.04 -8.43 14.63
CA ASP A 628 42.63 -9.09 15.80
C ASP A 628 42.12 -10.54 15.99
N LYS A 629 40.86 -10.83 15.69
CA LYS A 629 40.31 -12.21 15.64
C LYS A 629 40.98 -13.06 14.55
N ALA A 630 41.27 -12.47 13.39
CA ALA A 630 42.01 -13.15 12.32
C ALA A 630 43.49 -13.42 12.70
N ALA A 631 44.02 -12.73 13.72
CA ALA A 631 45.41 -12.83 14.17
C ALA A 631 45.62 -13.74 15.39
N ASP A 632 44.61 -14.49 15.85
CA ASP A 632 44.66 -15.42 17.00
C ASP A 632 45.18 -14.76 18.31
N LYS A 633 44.98 -13.45 18.46
CA LYS A 633 45.38 -12.71 19.66
C LYS A 633 44.23 -12.64 20.65
N ASN A 634 44.33 -13.42 21.73
CA ASN A 634 43.51 -13.28 22.95
C ASN A 634 43.84 -11.95 23.66
N ILE A 635 43.45 -10.81 23.08
CA ILE A 635 43.37 -9.56 23.83
C ILE A 635 42.04 -9.62 24.57
N ALA A 636 42.10 -9.61 25.91
CA ALA A 636 40.94 -9.60 26.78
C ALA A 636 39.95 -8.50 26.35
N HIS A 637 38.65 -8.83 26.37
CA HIS A 637 37.45 -8.05 26.01
C HIS A 637 37.34 -6.59 26.52
N TYR A 638 38.35 -6.08 27.21
CA TYR A 638 38.37 -4.79 27.91
C TYR A 638 38.73 -3.58 27.02
N ARG A 639 38.74 -3.70 25.69
CA ARG A 639 39.18 -2.62 24.76
C ARG A 639 38.33 -2.46 23.50
N ASP A 640 37.18 -3.11 23.45
CA ASP A 640 36.44 -3.36 22.22
C ASP A 640 35.70 -2.10 21.67
N ARG A 641 35.51 -1.04 22.48
CA ARG A 641 34.83 0.22 22.11
C ARG A 641 35.61 1.50 22.43
N ASN A 642 36.93 1.40 22.53
CA ASN A 642 37.73 2.47 23.09
C ASN A 642 37.73 3.73 22.22
N GLU A 643 37.77 3.62 20.89
CA GLU A 643 37.73 4.79 20.00
C GLU A 643 36.35 5.45 20.02
N GLN A 644 35.26 4.67 20.02
CA GLN A 644 33.90 5.21 20.14
C GLN A 644 33.68 5.96 21.46
N LEU A 645 34.03 5.35 22.60
CA LEU A 645 33.86 5.98 23.91
C LEU A 645 34.70 7.27 24.02
N THR A 646 35.91 7.26 23.46
CA THR A 646 36.74 8.46 23.38
C THR A 646 36.07 9.55 22.55
N ALA A 647 35.50 9.19 21.40
CA ALA A 647 34.81 10.12 20.52
C ALA A 647 33.57 10.76 21.18
N ILE A 648 32.79 9.96 21.90
CA ILE A 648 31.62 10.44 22.65
C ILE A 648 32.06 11.42 23.76
N ALA A 649 33.11 11.08 24.53
CA ALA A 649 33.63 11.99 25.56
C ALA A 649 34.17 13.30 24.96
N GLU A 650 34.78 13.26 23.77
CA GLU A 650 35.22 14.47 23.05
C GLU A 650 34.04 15.32 22.58
N GLN A 651 32.97 14.70 22.06
CA GLN A 651 31.75 15.41 21.69
C GLN A 651 31.07 16.04 22.92
N TRP A 652 30.96 15.30 24.02
CA TRP A 652 30.42 15.84 25.26
C TRP A 652 31.21 17.06 25.75
N ARG A 653 32.56 16.99 25.74
CA ARG A 653 33.40 18.13 26.14
C ARG A 653 33.28 19.32 25.18
N LYS A 654 33.03 19.09 23.89
CA LYS A 654 32.80 20.16 22.92
C LYS A 654 31.53 20.96 23.25
N VAL A 655 30.50 20.30 23.77
CA VAL A 655 29.21 20.92 24.10
C VAL A 655 29.19 21.49 25.52
N HIS A 656 29.69 20.74 26.50
CA HIS A 656 29.53 21.04 27.94
C HIS A 656 30.83 21.33 28.67
N GLY A 657 31.98 21.08 28.06
CA GLY A 657 33.27 21.15 28.74
C GLY A 657 33.61 22.56 29.23
N THR A 658 34.11 22.63 30.46
CA THR A 658 34.63 23.85 31.09
C THR A 658 36.17 23.85 31.12
N GLU A 659 36.80 24.98 31.46
CA GLU A 659 38.27 25.08 31.56
C GLU A 659 38.88 24.10 32.58
N ASP A 660 38.08 23.62 33.54
CA ASP A 660 38.50 22.69 34.59
C ASP A 660 38.34 21.21 34.18
N ASP A 661 37.65 20.91 33.08
CA ASP A 661 37.39 19.54 32.62
C ASP A 661 38.56 18.96 31.83
N SER A 662 39.36 18.11 32.50
CA SER A 662 40.46 17.41 31.85
C SER A 662 39.96 16.34 30.85
N ALA A 663 40.63 16.22 29.71
CA ALA A 663 40.33 15.19 28.70
C ALA A 663 40.31 13.77 29.29
N TYR A 664 41.25 13.50 30.20
CA TYR A 664 41.35 12.24 30.91
C TYR A 664 40.16 11.99 31.84
N GLY A 665 39.61 13.05 32.46
CA GLY A 665 38.46 12.96 33.36
C GLY A 665 37.23 12.40 32.66
N SER A 666 36.75 13.07 31.61
CA SER A 666 35.58 12.63 30.84
C SER A 666 35.78 11.27 30.17
N GLN A 667 37.00 10.97 29.69
CA GLN A 667 37.33 9.64 29.15
C GLN A 667 37.29 8.55 30.22
N ASN A 668 37.79 8.81 31.41
CA ASN A 668 37.73 7.85 32.51
C ASN A 668 36.29 7.65 32.99
N GLU A 669 35.50 8.73 33.08
CA GLU A 669 34.09 8.69 33.47
C GLU A 669 33.25 7.84 32.51
N ILE A 670 33.33 8.09 31.20
CA ILE A 670 32.56 7.31 30.22
C ILE A 670 32.98 5.83 30.18
N ASN A 671 34.27 5.53 30.41
CA ASN A 671 34.75 4.14 30.48
C ASN A 671 34.23 3.41 31.73
N GLN A 672 34.16 4.10 32.87
CA GLN A 672 33.55 3.55 34.09
C GLN A 672 32.06 3.32 33.90
N ALA A 673 31.36 4.27 33.28
CA ALA A 673 29.95 4.15 32.94
C ALA A 673 29.68 3.00 31.97
N ALA A 674 30.52 2.82 30.95
CA ALA A 674 30.42 1.68 30.03
C ALA A 674 30.65 0.34 30.72
N THR A 675 31.63 0.26 31.62
CA THR A 675 31.83 -0.95 32.45
C THR A 675 30.59 -1.24 33.30
N ALA A 676 30.01 -0.23 33.94
CA ALA A 676 28.79 -0.38 34.72
C ALA A 676 27.58 -0.78 33.84
N GLY A 677 27.52 -0.32 32.59
CA GLY A 677 26.54 -0.74 31.59
C GLY A 677 26.67 -2.22 31.24
N VAL A 678 27.89 -2.71 31.00
CA VAL A 678 28.19 -4.13 30.78
C VAL A 678 27.75 -4.98 31.97
N ASP A 679 28.10 -4.58 33.19
CA ASP A 679 27.74 -5.32 34.40
C ASP A 679 26.22 -5.34 34.63
N SER A 680 25.53 -4.24 34.33
CA SER A 680 24.05 -4.18 34.39
C SER A 680 23.44 -5.11 33.33
N ALA A 681 23.98 -5.10 32.11
CA ALA A 681 23.53 -5.92 30.99
C ALA A 681 23.67 -7.43 31.28
N ARG A 682 24.77 -7.86 31.92
CA ARG A 682 24.93 -9.24 32.42
C ARG A 682 23.92 -9.62 33.49
N GLY A 683 23.59 -8.67 34.37
CA GLY A 683 22.57 -8.87 35.39
C GLY A 683 21.18 -9.15 34.81
N VAL A 684 20.82 -8.43 33.74
CA VAL A 684 19.52 -8.61 33.07
C VAL A 684 19.47 -9.78 32.10
N SER A 685 20.60 -10.22 31.54
CA SER A 685 20.68 -11.41 30.68
C SER A 685 20.46 -12.72 31.44
N GLY A 686 20.53 -12.70 32.78
CA GLY A 686 20.35 -13.87 33.64
C GLY A 686 21.62 -14.70 33.83
N GLU A 687 22.77 -14.28 33.28
CA GLU A 687 24.08 -14.88 33.55
C GLU A 687 24.65 -14.38 34.88
N ASN A 688 24.26 -15.02 35.98
CA ASN A 688 25.06 -14.95 37.19
C ASN A 688 26.36 -15.74 36.97
N ASN A 689 27.50 -15.04 36.89
CA ASN A 689 28.84 -15.62 36.94
C ASN A 689 28.91 -16.68 38.06
N GLN A 690 29.08 -17.95 37.69
CA GLN A 690 29.71 -18.96 38.54
C GLN A 690 31.15 -19.16 38.11
#